data_AF-A0ABD5XUJ4-F1
#
_entry.id   AF-A0ABD5XUJ4-F1
#
_cell.length_a   1.000
_cell.length_b   1.000
_cell.length_c   1.000
_cell.angle_alpha   90.00
_cell.angle_beta   90.00
_cell.angle_gamma   90.00
#
_symmetry.space_group_name_H-M   'P 1'
#
loop_
_entity.id
_entity.type
_entity.pdbx_description
1 polymer ?
#
loop_
_entity_poly.entity_id
_entity_poly.type
_entity_poly.pdbx_seq_one_letter_code
_entity_poly.pdbx_strand_id
1 'polypeptide(L)'
;MCANYEEQFTENIQGLGVSVDWNHTYQTIEPRVQRVSQLSFVDLYEQGREYREKAPAIWCPECETAISQVETEDDEQDSHFHDIAFSVAGSDETFTISTTRPELLPACVAVFVHPDDDDNQHLVGESAEIPLFGHEVPILADEGVDMDTGSGIVMCCTFGDQNDIEWYQIHDLDLRVAIDESGHMTDVADEYEDALRRGPRGHRLRSGRRGALLDRRAITHTVNVHERCGTSVEFLVTEQWYIRMLDRADEYLEAGREMEWFPEKMFTRYKHWVEGLQWDWLISRQRSSGIPFPVWYCGDCDEPVIADKADLPVDPLSDDPPVDACPECGHGAFVPEEDVLDTWATSSLTPLINAGWDWDDEAEEYTMEHPELYRFDMRPQGHDIISFWLFHTVVKCYEHTDEVPFEETLINGMVLDENREAMSKSKGNVVLPREVLAEYPVDAARFWAAGSAVGDDLPYKEKGLRAGEKLLQKLWNASRLVESLVGDAREERPDVDHDDLRELDRWLLAELDDLTETLTEQFARREFSKARDGLRGFFWHTFCDDYLEVAKTRVREADDDDPAARYTLSVAHERFLKLFAPMLAHVTEELWQDMYAEERAGDEFDSIHLADWPEPLGVEADRDAGAAAMSVVGALRRYKSERGLPLNAALDRVEVFGEGDLAAYADDVRGVMNVGELAVLDTEPEVESVITGIDLDYAQVGPQFGETVGDIEAALARDDYEIVDGELHVAGETLGADLFAVERERRYSGTGELLQPEDAVVIVHDE
;
A
#
# COMPACT_ATOMS: atom_id res chain seq x y z
N MET A 1 5.08 -28.71 14.37
CA MET A 1 4.46 -27.40 14.65
C MET A 1 4.50 -26.57 13.37
N CYS A 2 5.68 -26.31 12.79
CA CYS A 2 5.83 -25.58 11.52
C CYS A 2 5.02 -26.16 10.35
N ALA A 3 5.14 -27.46 10.07
CA ALA A 3 4.33 -28.12 9.02
C ALA A 3 2.81 -27.92 9.17
N ASN A 4 2.32 -27.81 10.40
CA ASN A 4 0.89 -27.61 10.69
C ASN A 4 0.48 -26.14 10.48
N TYR A 5 1.41 -25.20 10.69
CA TYR A 5 1.22 -23.79 10.34
C TYR A 5 1.30 -23.57 8.83
N GLU A 6 2.25 -24.22 8.15
CA GLU A 6 2.38 -24.20 6.70
C GLU A 6 1.13 -24.74 6.02
N GLU A 7 0.66 -25.92 6.42
CA GLU A 7 -0.58 -26.52 5.88
C GLU A 7 -1.77 -25.59 6.06
N GLN A 8 -1.97 -25.03 7.26
CA GLN A 8 -3.05 -24.07 7.52
C GLN A 8 -2.91 -22.78 6.70
N PHE A 9 -1.68 -22.27 6.54
CA PHE A 9 -1.43 -21.08 5.73
C PHE A 9 -1.74 -21.35 4.26
N THR A 10 -1.26 -22.47 3.72
CA THR A 10 -1.56 -22.93 2.36
C THR A 10 -3.07 -23.07 2.14
N GLU A 11 -3.79 -23.75 3.03
CA GLU A 11 -5.25 -23.89 2.94
C GLU A 11 -5.96 -22.53 2.94
N ASN A 12 -5.53 -21.59 3.79
CA ASN A 12 -6.12 -20.26 3.85
C ASN A 12 -5.89 -19.47 2.55
N ILE A 13 -4.67 -19.49 2.00
CA ILE A 13 -4.34 -18.76 0.77
C ILE A 13 -4.99 -19.42 -0.45
N GLN A 14 -5.04 -20.76 -0.53
CA GLN A 14 -5.80 -21.47 -1.56
C GLN A 14 -7.29 -21.14 -1.49
N GLY A 15 -7.86 -21.12 -0.28
CA GLY A 15 -9.25 -20.76 -0.05
C GLY A 15 -9.60 -19.32 -0.44
N LEU A 16 -8.61 -18.43 -0.57
CA LEU A 16 -8.80 -17.08 -1.11
C LEU A 16 -8.92 -17.05 -2.64
N GLY A 17 -8.72 -18.17 -3.34
CA GLY A 17 -8.72 -18.23 -4.81
C GLY A 17 -7.47 -17.57 -5.41
N VAL A 18 -6.32 -17.68 -4.74
CA VAL A 18 -5.03 -17.18 -5.26
C VAL A 18 -4.36 -18.28 -6.08
N SER A 19 -4.23 -18.06 -7.38
CA SER A 19 -3.70 -19.01 -8.36
C SER A 19 -2.16 -18.99 -8.43
N VAL A 20 -1.50 -19.31 -7.32
CA VAL A 20 -0.04 -19.51 -7.30
C VAL A 20 0.33 -20.93 -7.72
N ASP A 21 1.52 -21.11 -8.30
CA ASP A 21 2.04 -22.46 -8.55
C ASP A 21 2.57 -23.07 -7.24
N TRP A 22 1.72 -23.88 -6.61
CA TRP A 22 2.03 -24.57 -5.36
C TRP A 22 3.12 -25.63 -5.50
N ASN A 23 3.51 -26.02 -6.73
CA ASN A 23 4.62 -26.95 -6.94
C ASN A 23 5.99 -26.25 -6.88
N HIS A 24 6.02 -24.91 -7.00
CA HIS A 24 7.23 -24.09 -7.01
C HIS A 24 7.39 -23.27 -5.71
N THR A 25 6.84 -23.74 -4.59
CA THR A 25 7.07 -23.12 -3.28
C THR A 25 8.46 -23.45 -2.72
N TYR A 26 9.06 -22.51 -1.99
CA TYR A 26 10.32 -22.75 -1.26
C TYR A 26 10.19 -22.32 0.21
N GLN A 27 11.07 -22.86 1.06
CA GLN A 27 11.25 -22.40 2.44
C GLN A 27 12.62 -21.75 2.58
N THR A 28 12.70 -20.60 3.25
CA THR A 28 13.99 -19.89 3.43
C THR A 28 15.03 -20.71 4.19
N ILE A 29 14.58 -21.70 4.96
CA ILE A 29 15.43 -22.60 5.74
C ILE A 29 15.68 -23.95 5.05
N GLU A 30 15.19 -24.20 3.83
CA GLU A 30 15.46 -25.47 3.17
C GLU A 30 16.91 -25.52 2.66
N PRO A 31 17.54 -26.72 2.54
CA PRO A 31 18.95 -26.82 2.18
C PRO A 31 19.34 -26.09 0.88
N ARG A 32 18.46 -26.13 -0.13
CA ARG A 32 18.68 -25.42 -1.41
C ARG A 32 18.76 -23.91 -1.23
N VAL A 33 17.90 -23.33 -0.38
CA VAL A 33 17.90 -21.87 -0.13
C VAL A 33 19.02 -21.46 0.81
N GLN A 34 19.36 -22.31 1.78
CA GLN A 34 20.58 -22.13 2.59
C GLN A 34 21.83 -22.06 1.72
N ARG A 35 21.94 -22.98 0.73
CA ARG A 35 23.03 -22.97 -0.25
C ARG A 35 23.10 -21.65 -1.00
N VAL A 36 21.98 -21.18 -1.57
CA VAL A 36 21.92 -19.89 -2.29
C VAL A 36 22.31 -18.71 -1.39
N SER A 37 21.85 -18.70 -0.13
CA SER A 37 22.20 -17.65 0.83
C SER A 37 23.69 -17.63 1.17
N GLN A 38 24.30 -18.80 1.34
CA GLN A 38 25.73 -18.92 1.59
C GLN A 38 26.56 -18.64 0.34
N LEU A 39 26.10 -19.05 -0.84
CA LEU A 39 26.73 -18.70 -2.13
C LEU A 39 26.76 -17.19 -2.33
N SER A 40 25.66 -16.50 -2.05
CA SER A 40 25.60 -15.04 -2.09
C SER A 40 26.65 -14.41 -1.17
N PHE A 41 26.82 -14.95 0.04
CA PHE A 41 27.87 -14.50 0.96
C PHE A 41 29.27 -14.72 0.37
N VAL A 42 29.59 -15.94 -0.06
CA VAL A 42 30.90 -16.26 -0.65
C VAL A 42 31.20 -15.38 -1.86
N ASP A 43 30.22 -15.16 -2.73
CA ASP A 43 30.36 -14.34 -3.91
C ASP A 43 30.70 -12.88 -3.57
N LEU A 44 29.91 -12.25 -2.70
CA LEU A 44 30.14 -10.86 -2.30
C LEU A 44 31.44 -10.70 -1.51
N TYR A 45 31.85 -11.71 -0.74
CA TYR A 45 33.14 -11.73 -0.06
C TYR A 45 34.30 -11.75 -1.08
N GLU A 46 34.23 -12.61 -2.10
CA GLU A 46 35.22 -12.66 -3.18
C GLU A 46 35.30 -11.35 -3.98
N GLN A 47 34.17 -10.67 -4.14
CA GLN A 47 34.09 -9.34 -4.76
C GLN A 47 34.58 -8.19 -3.85
N GLY A 48 34.84 -8.47 -2.56
CA GLY A 48 35.21 -7.45 -1.57
C GLY A 48 34.08 -6.51 -1.18
N ARG A 49 32.82 -6.92 -1.42
CA ARG A 49 31.60 -6.23 -1.01
C ARG A 49 31.19 -6.65 0.40
N GLU A 50 31.46 -7.88 0.80
CA GLU A 50 31.27 -8.32 2.19
C GLU A 50 32.56 -8.24 3.00
N TYR A 51 32.43 -7.77 4.23
CA TYR A 51 33.58 -7.60 5.13
C TYR A 51 33.16 -7.79 6.59
N ARG A 52 34.14 -8.20 7.41
CA ARG A 52 34.02 -8.30 8.86
C ARG A 52 34.76 -7.14 9.49
N GLU A 53 34.10 -6.41 10.37
CA GLU A 53 34.73 -5.30 11.09
C GLU A 53 34.29 -5.29 12.55
N LYS A 54 35.23 -4.91 13.41
CA LYS A 54 34.95 -4.60 14.81
C LYS A 54 34.59 -3.13 14.93
N ALA A 55 33.30 -2.83 14.85
CA ALA A 55 32.78 -1.47 14.83
C ALA A 55 31.59 -1.32 15.79
N PRO A 56 31.20 -0.08 16.14
CA PRO A 56 29.94 0.17 16.80
C PRO A 56 28.78 -0.33 15.94
N ALA A 57 27.96 -1.20 16.51
CA ALA A 57 26.75 -1.73 15.90
C ALA A 57 25.53 -1.29 16.69
N ILE A 58 24.41 -1.07 15.99
CA ILE A 58 23.11 -0.85 16.63
C ILE A 58 22.72 -2.14 17.34
N TRP A 59 22.42 -2.07 18.62
CA TRP A 59 22.18 -3.21 19.48
C TRP A 59 20.83 -3.11 20.18
N CYS A 60 20.08 -4.21 20.18
CA CYS A 60 18.86 -4.32 20.97
C CYS A 60 19.14 -5.06 22.28
N PRO A 61 19.11 -4.39 23.46
CA PRO A 61 19.42 -5.05 24.73
C PRO A 61 18.34 -6.04 25.22
N GLU A 62 17.09 -5.89 24.74
CA GLU A 62 16.01 -6.84 25.07
C GLU A 62 16.12 -8.12 24.24
N CYS A 63 16.52 -7.99 22.98
CA CYS A 63 16.69 -9.13 22.07
C CYS A 63 18.11 -9.70 22.07
N GLU A 64 19.04 -9.03 22.75
CA GLU A 64 20.48 -9.35 22.83
C GLU A 64 21.08 -9.66 21.45
N THR A 65 20.88 -8.76 20.49
CA THR A 65 21.35 -8.94 19.10
C THR A 65 21.64 -7.60 18.45
N ALA A 66 22.63 -7.60 17.56
CA ALA A 66 22.84 -6.53 16.61
C ALA A 66 21.64 -6.44 15.65
N ILE A 67 21.32 -5.21 15.21
CA ILE A 67 20.27 -4.90 14.24
C ILE A 67 20.80 -3.88 13.23
N SER A 68 20.12 -3.78 12.10
CA SER A 68 20.42 -2.82 11.03
C SER A 68 19.62 -1.52 11.17
N GLN A 69 20.02 -0.45 10.47
CA GLN A 69 19.31 0.84 10.46
C GLN A 69 17.83 0.67 10.09
N VAL A 70 17.51 -0.27 9.18
CA VAL A 70 16.14 -0.48 8.74
C VAL A 70 15.26 -1.07 9.84
N GLU A 71 15.82 -1.84 10.78
CA GLU A 71 15.10 -2.43 11.92
C GLU A 71 14.88 -1.44 13.08
N THR A 72 15.07 -0.14 12.84
CA THR A 72 14.85 0.93 13.82
C THR A 72 13.66 1.80 13.47
N GLU A 73 12.93 2.24 14.49
CA GLU A 73 11.83 3.19 14.39
C GLU A 73 12.07 4.39 15.32
N ASP A 74 11.55 5.53 14.93
CA ASP A 74 11.54 6.74 15.75
C ASP A 74 10.40 6.69 16.78
N ASP A 75 10.72 6.92 18.05
CA ASP A 75 9.75 7.00 19.15
C ASP A 75 9.93 8.31 19.95
N GLU A 76 8.85 9.08 20.12
CA GLU A 76 8.87 10.30 20.93
C GLU A 76 8.74 9.96 22.42
N GLN A 77 9.79 10.21 23.19
CA GLN A 77 9.82 9.93 24.63
C GLN A 77 10.02 11.18 25.48
N ASP A 78 9.32 11.23 26.61
CA ASP A 78 9.55 12.22 27.64
C ASP A 78 10.87 11.92 28.36
N SER A 79 11.78 12.88 28.35
CA SER A 79 13.10 12.79 28.96
C SER A 79 13.45 14.08 29.71
N HIS A 80 14.68 14.17 30.20
CA HIS A 80 15.17 15.38 30.85
C HIS A 80 16.61 15.65 30.42
N PHE A 81 16.93 16.92 30.16
CA PHE A 81 18.32 17.36 30.24
C PHE A 81 18.74 17.48 31.70
N HIS A 82 19.94 16.97 31.97
CA HIS A 82 20.63 17.05 33.23
C HIS A 82 21.84 17.97 33.04
N ASP A 83 21.83 19.10 33.75
CA ASP A 83 22.95 20.05 33.73
C ASP A 83 23.94 19.64 34.81
N ILE A 84 25.15 19.28 34.42
CA ILE A 84 26.17 18.67 35.28
C ILE A 84 27.42 19.54 35.28
N ALA A 85 27.92 19.87 36.46
CA ALA A 85 29.16 20.60 36.65
C ALA A 85 30.36 19.68 36.45
N PHE A 86 31.19 20.00 35.45
CA PHE A 86 32.50 19.42 35.18
C PHE A 86 33.58 20.37 35.71
N SER A 87 34.74 19.82 36.06
CA SER A 87 35.91 20.60 36.50
C SER A 87 37.04 20.47 35.49
N VAL A 88 37.82 21.53 35.30
CA VAL A 88 39.08 21.45 34.55
C VAL A 88 40.14 20.81 35.46
N ALA A 89 40.77 19.73 34.99
CA ALA A 89 41.74 18.96 35.74
C ALA A 89 42.92 19.83 36.21
N GLY A 90 43.24 19.77 37.51
CA GLY A 90 44.29 20.59 38.10
C GLY A 90 43.95 22.08 38.29
N SER A 91 42.70 22.49 38.05
CA SER A 91 42.18 23.85 38.23
C SER A 91 40.98 23.89 39.19
N ASP A 92 40.65 25.08 39.71
CA ASP A 92 39.39 25.34 40.44
C ASP A 92 38.25 25.78 39.49
N GLU A 93 38.52 25.84 38.18
CA GLU A 93 37.55 26.22 37.14
C GLU A 93 36.55 25.10 36.84
N THR A 94 35.28 25.47 36.68
CA THR A 94 34.18 24.54 36.40
C THR A 94 33.33 25.04 35.24
N PHE A 95 32.81 24.11 34.44
CA PHE A 95 31.90 24.39 33.33
C PHE A 95 30.71 23.40 33.34
N THR A 96 29.68 23.68 32.56
CA THR A 96 28.43 22.90 32.57
C THR A 96 28.29 22.08 31.29
N ILE A 97 27.96 20.80 31.43
CA ILE A 97 27.51 19.94 30.33
C ILE A 97 26.03 19.61 30.54
N SER A 98 25.22 19.71 29.48
CA SER A 98 23.83 19.25 29.49
C SER A 98 23.73 17.92 28.75
N THR A 99 23.21 16.87 29.41
CA THR A 99 23.02 15.56 28.79
C THR A 99 21.67 14.93 29.13
N THR A 100 21.10 14.16 28.21
CA THR A 100 19.91 13.33 28.44
C THR A 100 20.26 11.95 29.00
N ARG A 101 21.54 11.54 28.91
CA ARG A 101 22.05 10.23 29.31
C ARG A 101 23.12 10.34 30.40
N PRO A 102 22.80 10.87 31.59
CA PRO A 102 23.80 11.04 32.65
C PRO A 102 24.32 9.71 33.20
N GLU A 103 23.67 8.58 32.90
CA GLU A 103 24.16 7.23 33.15
C GLU A 103 25.44 6.88 32.36
N LEU A 104 25.76 7.60 31.28
CA LEU A 104 26.94 7.35 30.44
C LEU A 104 28.20 8.11 30.85
N LEU A 105 28.13 8.98 31.88
CA LEU A 105 29.31 9.61 32.49
C LEU A 105 30.53 8.68 32.71
N PRO A 106 30.40 7.43 33.23
CA PRO A 106 31.56 6.54 33.39
C PRO A 106 32.28 6.18 32.08
N ALA A 107 31.57 6.27 30.95
CA ALA A 107 32.08 6.04 29.59
C ALA A 107 32.50 7.33 28.88
N CYS A 108 32.48 8.49 29.54
CA CYS A 108 32.97 9.73 28.95
C CYS A 108 34.47 9.62 28.65
N VAL A 109 34.84 9.95 27.41
CA VAL A 109 36.20 9.83 26.86
C VAL A 109 36.72 11.13 26.25
N ALA A 110 35.85 12.10 25.96
CA ALA A 110 36.22 13.46 25.55
C ALA A 110 35.10 14.46 25.88
N VAL A 111 35.43 15.74 25.82
CA VAL A 111 34.48 16.86 25.84
C VAL A 111 34.72 17.70 24.60
N PHE A 112 33.67 18.10 23.88
CA PHE A 112 33.78 18.93 22.69
C PHE A 112 33.17 20.31 22.89
N VAL A 113 33.85 21.31 22.32
CA VAL A 113 33.44 22.72 22.25
C VAL A 113 33.43 23.15 20.79
N HIS A 114 32.42 23.90 20.36
CA HIS A 114 32.38 24.41 18.99
C HIS A 114 33.53 25.41 18.73
N PRO A 115 34.27 25.35 17.59
CA PRO A 115 35.37 26.27 17.27
C PRO A 115 35.01 27.77 17.32
N ASP A 116 33.75 28.12 17.01
CA ASP A 116 33.25 29.49 17.05
C ASP A 116 32.63 29.90 18.40
N ASP A 117 32.69 29.05 19.44
CA ASP A 117 32.23 29.38 20.78
C ASP A 117 33.28 30.22 21.55
N ASP A 118 33.28 31.52 21.26
CA ASP A 118 34.19 32.51 21.86
C ASP A 118 34.20 32.48 23.41
N ASP A 119 33.11 32.06 24.06
CA ASP A 119 32.98 32.04 25.51
C ASP A 119 33.67 30.82 26.15
N ASN A 120 33.83 29.72 25.41
CA ASN A 120 34.39 28.45 25.90
C ASN A 120 35.68 28.00 25.19
N GLN A 121 36.14 28.73 24.15
CA GLN A 121 37.36 28.40 23.41
C GLN A 121 38.61 28.22 24.28
N HIS A 122 38.71 28.89 25.43
CA HIS A 122 39.86 28.75 26.34
C HIS A 122 39.94 27.38 27.03
N LEU A 123 38.87 26.58 27.01
CA LEU A 123 38.84 25.21 27.53
C LEU A 123 39.52 24.22 26.59
N VAL A 124 39.59 24.51 25.29
CA VAL A 124 40.14 23.60 24.28
C VAL A 124 41.63 23.36 24.52
N GLY A 125 42.03 22.09 24.56
CA GLY A 125 43.41 21.65 24.85
C GLY A 125 43.70 21.41 26.33
N GLU A 126 42.78 21.77 27.23
CA GLU A 126 42.82 21.36 28.63
C GLU A 126 42.23 19.93 28.81
N SER A 127 42.15 19.45 30.05
CA SER A 127 41.51 18.16 30.38
C SER A 127 40.38 18.37 31.39
N ALA A 128 39.27 17.66 31.21
CA ALA A 128 38.13 17.67 32.12
C ALA A 128 38.18 16.48 33.07
N GLU A 129 37.93 16.72 34.36
CA GLU A 129 37.73 15.65 35.35
C GLU A 129 36.26 15.22 35.34
N ILE A 130 36.00 13.94 35.05
CA ILE A 130 34.64 13.42 34.97
C ILE A 130 33.99 13.39 36.36
N PRO A 131 32.82 14.04 36.54
CA PRO A 131 32.14 14.04 37.82
C PRO A 131 31.83 12.62 38.31
N LEU A 132 31.98 12.40 39.61
CA LEU A 132 31.79 11.11 40.31
C LEU A 132 32.86 10.04 40.05
N PHE A 133 33.41 9.97 38.84
CA PHE A 133 34.37 8.91 38.45
C PHE A 133 35.83 9.36 38.51
N GLY A 134 36.09 10.67 38.38
CA GLY A 134 37.40 11.28 38.62
C GLY A 134 38.49 10.96 37.61
N HIS A 135 38.18 10.22 36.54
CA HIS A 135 39.10 10.08 35.40
C HIS A 135 39.12 11.36 34.57
N GLU A 136 40.24 11.61 33.90
CA GLU A 136 40.47 12.81 33.10
C GLU A 136 40.26 12.49 31.61
N VAL A 137 39.64 13.42 30.88
CA VAL A 137 39.41 13.33 29.44
C VAL A 137 39.86 14.62 28.73
N PRO A 138 40.31 14.58 27.47
CA PRO A 138 40.65 15.77 26.72
C PRO A 138 39.43 16.65 26.41
N ILE A 139 39.64 17.96 26.36
CA ILE A 139 38.67 18.93 25.81
C ILE A 139 39.13 19.32 24.40
N LEU A 140 38.33 19.02 23.38
CA LEU A 140 38.64 19.17 21.97
C LEU A 140 37.68 20.16 21.29
N ALA A 141 38.06 20.64 20.11
CA ALA A 141 37.20 21.49 19.28
C ALA A 141 36.66 20.71 18.08
N ASP A 142 35.36 20.82 17.81
CA ASP A 142 34.71 20.15 16.68
C ASP A 142 33.49 20.94 16.17
N GLU A 143 33.37 21.08 14.84
CA GLU A 143 32.28 21.84 14.20
C GLU A 143 30.92 21.13 14.30
N GLY A 144 30.89 19.83 14.62
CA GLY A 144 29.67 19.05 14.85
C GLY A 144 28.94 19.39 16.15
N VAL A 145 29.51 20.25 17.02
CA VAL A 145 28.88 20.67 18.27
C VAL A 145 27.81 21.73 18.01
N ASP A 146 26.55 21.43 18.32
CA ASP A 146 25.47 22.41 18.29
C ASP A 146 25.50 23.32 19.53
N MET A 147 25.87 24.59 19.32
CA MET A 147 25.96 25.60 20.38
C MET A 147 24.60 25.97 21.00
N ASP A 148 23.50 25.80 20.25
CA ASP A 148 22.16 26.14 20.73
C ASP A 148 21.54 25.01 21.58
N THR A 149 22.07 23.79 21.46
CA THR A 149 21.63 22.62 22.22
C THR A 149 22.34 22.55 23.56
N GLY A 150 21.60 22.20 24.61
CA GLY A 150 22.24 21.90 25.88
C GLY A 150 22.81 23.15 26.55
N SER A 151 24.11 23.07 26.85
CA SER A 151 24.96 24.16 27.35
C SER A 151 25.95 24.67 26.29
N GLY A 152 25.88 24.17 25.04
CA GLY A 152 26.86 24.43 23.98
C GLY A 152 28.19 23.67 24.11
N ILE A 153 28.35 22.89 25.18
CA ILE A 153 29.48 22.00 25.42
C ILE A 153 28.93 20.58 25.61
N VAL A 154 29.49 19.61 24.89
CA VAL A 154 28.99 18.23 24.86
C VAL A 154 30.01 17.24 25.40
N MET A 155 29.54 16.23 26.14
CA MET A 155 30.37 15.09 26.52
C MET A 155 30.28 14.02 25.44
N CYS A 156 31.42 13.45 25.07
CA CYS A 156 31.47 12.29 24.17
C CYS A 156 31.68 11.03 25.00
N CYS A 157 30.68 10.15 25.04
CA CYS A 157 30.74 8.89 25.77
C CYS A 157 30.63 7.72 24.81
N THR A 158 31.52 6.74 24.85
CA THR A 158 31.46 5.58 23.95
C THR A 158 30.32 4.62 24.36
N PHE A 159 29.14 4.59 23.75
CA PHE A 159 28.56 5.33 22.60
C PHE A 159 27.14 5.78 23.00
N GLY A 160 26.94 7.07 23.26
CA GLY A 160 25.66 7.60 23.69
C GLY A 160 24.66 7.78 22.57
N ASP A 161 25.16 8.15 21.40
CA ASP A 161 24.44 8.33 20.14
C ASP A 161 25.39 8.13 18.94
N GLN A 162 24.91 8.47 17.73
CA GLN A 162 25.67 8.36 16.49
C GLN A 162 26.81 9.38 16.37
N ASN A 163 26.64 10.59 16.88
CA ASN A 163 27.70 11.60 16.87
C ASN A 163 28.89 11.16 17.73
N ASP A 164 28.63 10.51 18.87
CA ASP A 164 29.67 9.93 19.71
C ASP A 164 30.51 8.88 18.95
N ILE A 165 29.91 8.12 18.03
CA ILE A 165 30.61 7.15 17.18
C ILE A 165 31.51 7.85 16.17
N GLU A 166 30.97 8.87 15.47
CA GLU A 166 31.73 9.64 14.50
C GLU A 166 32.93 10.34 15.17
N TRP A 167 32.72 10.98 16.31
CA TRP A 167 33.80 11.64 17.05
C TRP A 167 34.83 10.65 17.60
N TYR A 168 34.39 9.50 18.10
CA TYR A 168 35.28 8.42 18.51
C TYR A 168 36.23 8.02 17.39
N GLN A 169 35.72 7.86 16.17
CA GLN A 169 36.51 7.48 14.99
C GLN A 169 37.41 8.63 14.49
N ILE A 170 36.86 9.84 14.32
CA ILE A 170 37.57 11.00 13.76
C ILE A 170 38.73 11.44 14.67
N HIS A 171 38.52 11.40 15.99
CA HIS A 171 39.48 11.89 16.98
C HIS A 171 40.31 10.79 17.64
N ASP A 172 40.19 9.53 17.20
CA ASP A 172 40.93 8.37 17.73
C ASP A 172 40.84 8.27 19.26
N LEU A 173 39.61 8.30 19.78
CA LEU A 173 39.34 8.34 21.22
C LEU A 173 39.44 6.95 21.88
N ASP A 174 39.64 6.92 23.19
CA ASP A 174 39.66 5.66 23.95
C ASP A 174 38.26 5.00 23.98
N LEU A 175 38.22 3.66 23.99
CA LEU A 175 36.97 2.91 24.15
C LEU A 175 36.69 2.60 25.64
N ARG A 176 35.56 3.08 26.17
CA ARG A 176 35.06 2.75 27.52
C ARG A 176 33.60 2.28 27.48
N VAL A 177 33.39 0.98 27.55
CA VAL A 177 32.03 0.40 27.48
C VAL A 177 31.33 0.50 28.84
N ALA A 178 30.33 1.36 28.95
CA ALA A 178 29.52 1.51 30.17
C ALA A 178 28.33 0.54 30.27
N ILE A 179 27.82 0.05 29.14
CA ILE A 179 26.61 -0.79 29.07
C ILE A 179 26.98 -2.12 28.39
N ASP A 180 26.56 -3.25 28.96
CA ASP A 180 26.73 -4.58 28.40
C ASP A 180 25.61 -4.97 27.42
N GLU A 181 25.74 -6.14 26.80
CA GLU A 181 24.78 -6.70 25.84
C GLU A 181 23.34 -6.82 26.37
N SER A 182 23.17 -6.96 27.69
CA SER A 182 21.86 -7.08 28.34
C SER A 182 21.28 -5.72 28.78
N GLY A 183 21.94 -4.61 28.40
CA GLY A 183 21.55 -3.26 28.80
C GLY A 183 21.88 -2.92 30.26
N HIS A 184 22.73 -3.70 30.93
CA HIS A 184 23.16 -3.43 32.29
C HIS A 184 24.49 -2.67 32.32
N MET A 185 24.74 -1.93 33.40
CA MET A 185 26.02 -1.23 33.56
C MET A 185 27.16 -2.22 33.79
N THR A 186 28.32 -1.95 33.19
CA THR A 186 29.57 -2.69 33.41
C THR A 186 30.30 -2.22 34.68
N ASP A 187 31.41 -2.89 35.01
CA ASP A 187 32.31 -2.52 36.11
C ASP A 187 32.85 -1.07 36.01
N VAL A 188 32.79 -0.44 34.83
CA VAL A 188 33.23 0.96 34.62
C VAL A 188 32.38 1.94 35.44
N ALA A 189 31.16 1.56 35.82
CA ALA A 189 30.27 2.35 36.67
C ALA A 189 30.63 2.31 38.18
N ASP A 190 31.64 1.52 38.59
CA ASP A 190 32.09 1.37 39.99
C ASP A 190 30.90 1.15 40.96
N GLU A 191 30.83 1.88 42.09
CA GLU A 191 29.76 1.74 43.09
C GLU A 191 28.34 2.05 42.56
N TYR A 192 28.21 2.56 41.34
CA TYR A 192 26.93 2.89 40.70
C TYR A 192 26.35 1.78 39.83
N GLU A 193 27.07 0.67 39.61
CA GLU A 193 26.63 -0.51 38.82
C GLU A 193 25.21 -0.97 39.24
N ASP A 194 25.02 -1.31 40.51
CA ASP A 194 23.74 -1.78 41.08
C ASP A 194 22.65 -0.69 41.13
N ALA A 195 23.04 0.58 41.26
CA ALA A 195 22.12 1.70 41.40
C ALA A 195 21.46 2.09 40.07
N LEU A 196 22.19 1.90 38.97
CA LEU A 196 21.75 2.11 37.59
C LEU A 196 21.03 0.87 37.01
N ARG A 197 21.25 -0.32 37.59
CA ARG A 197 20.63 -1.60 37.19
C ARG A 197 19.11 -1.73 37.39
N ARG A 198 18.47 -0.91 38.26
CA ARG A 198 17.11 -1.20 38.80
C ARG A 198 16.11 -0.04 38.77
N GLY A 199 16.13 0.84 37.77
CA GLY A 199 15.06 1.84 37.65
C GLY A 199 15.03 2.63 36.34
N PRO A 200 13.94 3.38 36.08
CA PRO A 200 13.84 4.24 34.92
C PRO A 200 15.01 5.22 34.87
N ARG A 201 15.66 5.29 33.69
CA ARG A 201 16.88 6.06 33.34
C ARG A 201 16.94 7.44 34.02
N GLY A 202 17.61 7.53 35.18
CA GLY A 202 17.90 8.83 35.82
C GLY A 202 17.30 9.12 37.20
N HIS A 203 16.55 8.20 37.84
CA HIS A 203 15.98 8.50 39.17
C HIS A 203 16.96 8.49 40.35
N ARG A 204 18.24 8.13 40.17
CA ARG A 204 19.16 7.87 41.29
C ARG A 204 20.55 8.49 41.26
N LEU A 205 20.82 9.47 40.40
CA LEU A 205 21.91 10.44 40.63
C LEU A 205 21.60 11.42 41.78
N ARG A 206 20.49 11.22 42.50
CA ARG A 206 20.28 11.86 43.81
C ARG A 206 20.99 11.05 44.90
N SER A 207 21.98 11.73 45.48
CA SER A 207 22.63 11.49 46.78
C SER A 207 23.91 10.65 46.79
N GLY A 208 24.99 11.21 46.23
CA GLY A 208 26.36 11.00 46.71
C GLY A 208 26.99 12.35 47.08
N ARG A 209 27.90 12.37 48.06
CA ARG A 209 28.39 13.55 48.82
C ARG A 209 29.10 14.69 48.02
N ARG A 210 29.05 14.73 46.69
CA ARG A 210 29.69 15.75 45.82
C ARG A 210 28.72 16.17 44.70
N GLY A 211 27.69 16.95 45.02
CA GLY A 211 26.59 17.27 44.10
C GLY A 211 27.00 17.99 42.81
N ALA A 212 27.24 17.23 41.75
CA ALA A 212 27.57 17.74 40.41
C ALA A 212 26.33 18.13 39.58
N LEU A 213 25.15 17.59 39.89
CA LEU A 213 23.91 17.96 39.20
C LEU A 213 23.46 19.38 39.63
N LEU A 214 23.42 20.30 38.67
CA LEU A 214 23.06 21.70 38.84
C LEU A 214 21.56 21.94 38.66
N ASP A 215 20.99 21.44 37.56
CA ASP A 215 19.58 21.59 37.22
C ASP A 215 19.05 20.39 36.43
N ARG A 216 17.72 20.31 36.30
CA ARG A 216 17.04 19.30 35.49
C ARG A 216 15.82 19.91 34.80
N ARG A 217 15.82 19.88 33.47
CA ARG A 217 14.75 20.43 32.62
C ARG A 217 14.09 19.34 31.80
N ALA A 218 12.75 19.29 31.80
CA ALA A 218 12.00 18.31 31.03
C ALA A 218 12.07 18.63 29.53
N ILE A 219 12.19 17.58 28.73
CA ILE A 219 12.15 17.65 27.27
C ILE A 219 11.31 16.48 26.74
N THR A 220 10.88 16.61 25.51
CA THR A 220 10.42 15.48 24.70
C THR A 220 11.37 15.40 23.51
N HIS A 221 11.86 14.22 23.20
CA HIS A 221 12.79 14.00 22.09
C HIS A 221 12.54 12.66 21.42
N THR A 222 12.95 12.56 20.17
CA THR A 222 12.90 11.32 19.40
C THR A 222 14.09 10.44 19.77
N VAL A 223 13.83 9.15 20.02
CA VAL A 223 14.85 8.11 20.22
C VAL A 223 14.60 6.97 19.24
N ASN A 224 15.66 6.27 18.84
CA ASN A 224 15.51 5.07 18.03
C ASN A 224 15.17 3.86 18.92
N VAL A 225 14.14 3.11 18.52
CA VAL A 225 13.73 1.86 19.14
C VAL A 225 13.77 0.72 18.12
N HIS A 226 13.94 -0.51 18.59
CA HIS A 226 13.87 -1.69 17.71
C HIS A 226 12.41 -1.97 17.32
N GLU A 227 12.11 -2.03 16.02
CA GLU A 227 10.74 -2.16 15.46
C GLU A 227 9.91 -3.30 16.09
N ARG A 228 10.58 -4.38 16.50
CA ARG A 228 9.91 -5.60 16.95
C ARG A 228 9.52 -5.57 18.43
N CYS A 229 10.37 -4.97 19.27
CA CYS A 229 10.21 -5.03 20.72
C CYS A 229 9.90 -3.66 21.36
N GLY A 230 10.14 -2.56 20.64
CA GLY A 230 9.94 -1.20 21.12
C GLY A 230 10.96 -0.72 22.16
N THR A 231 12.00 -1.52 22.44
CA THR A 231 13.08 -1.12 23.36
C THR A 231 14.04 -0.16 22.65
N SER A 232 14.43 0.93 23.30
CA SER A 232 15.45 1.85 22.78
C SER A 232 16.74 1.10 22.47
N VAL A 233 17.34 1.43 21.33
CA VAL A 233 18.60 0.83 20.91
C VAL A 233 19.76 1.36 21.75
N GLU A 234 20.82 0.57 21.83
CA GLU A 234 22.13 0.96 22.34
C GLU A 234 23.16 0.75 21.22
N PHE A 235 24.40 1.21 21.42
CA PHE A 235 25.49 0.99 20.48
C PHE A 235 26.62 0.25 21.18
N LEU A 236 27.06 -0.89 20.62
CA LEU A 236 28.11 -1.73 21.18
C LEU A 236 29.19 -2.01 20.14
N VAL A 237 30.48 -1.98 20.54
CA VAL A 237 31.56 -2.47 19.66
C VAL A 237 31.53 -3.99 19.66
N THR A 238 31.16 -4.56 18.53
CA THR A 238 31.16 -6.00 18.31
C THR A 238 31.77 -6.31 16.93
N GLU A 239 32.28 -7.52 16.75
CA GLU A 239 32.70 -7.99 15.43
C GLU A 239 31.47 -8.43 14.66
N GLN A 240 31.20 -7.79 13.52
CA GLN A 240 30.02 -8.05 12.72
C GLN A 240 30.39 -8.12 11.24
N TRP A 241 29.58 -8.85 10.48
CA TRP A 241 29.60 -8.91 9.03
C TRP A 241 28.67 -7.86 8.41
N TYR A 242 29.19 -7.19 7.38
CA TYR A 242 28.51 -6.13 6.65
C TYR A 242 28.58 -6.36 5.13
N ILE A 243 27.55 -5.94 4.41
CA ILE A 243 27.59 -5.73 2.96
C ILE A 243 27.81 -4.24 2.72
N ARG A 244 28.90 -3.91 2.02
CA ARG A 244 29.22 -2.57 1.57
C ARG A 244 28.17 -2.11 0.56
N MET A 245 27.54 -0.98 0.82
CA MET A 245 26.49 -0.39 -0.01
C MET A 245 26.67 1.12 -0.18
N LEU A 246 27.21 1.80 0.84
CA LEU A 246 27.29 3.27 0.85
C LEU A 246 28.11 3.82 -0.32
N ASP A 247 29.15 3.11 -0.75
CA ASP A 247 30.01 3.51 -1.87
C ASP A 247 29.33 3.43 -3.25
N ARG A 248 28.17 2.76 -3.33
CA ARG A 248 27.36 2.58 -4.56
C ARG A 248 25.92 3.06 -4.41
N ALA A 249 25.62 3.90 -3.43
CA ALA A 249 24.26 4.41 -3.21
C ALA A 249 23.65 5.05 -4.47
N ASP A 250 24.44 5.80 -5.24
CA ASP A 250 23.99 6.40 -6.50
C ASP A 250 23.60 5.35 -7.57
N GLU A 251 24.30 4.21 -7.62
CA GLU A 251 24.00 3.11 -8.54
C GLU A 251 22.70 2.42 -8.15
N TYR A 252 22.47 2.16 -6.87
CA TYR A 252 21.19 1.59 -6.40
C TYR A 252 20.02 2.56 -6.59
N LEU A 253 20.28 3.86 -6.52
CA LEU A 253 19.28 4.86 -6.84
C LEU A 253 18.91 4.83 -8.33
N GLU A 254 19.89 4.63 -9.22
CA GLU A 254 19.66 4.49 -10.67
C GLU A 254 18.95 3.17 -11.01
N ALA A 255 19.37 2.05 -10.41
CA ALA A 255 18.67 0.77 -10.50
C ALA A 255 17.19 0.92 -10.07
N GLY A 256 16.93 1.72 -9.03
CA GLY A 256 15.58 2.11 -8.63
C GLY A 256 14.76 2.81 -9.73
N ARG A 257 15.41 3.60 -10.60
CA ARG A 257 14.76 4.33 -11.70
C ARG A 257 14.50 3.46 -12.93
N GLU A 258 15.21 2.35 -13.07
CA GLU A 258 14.99 1.39 -14.16
C GLU A 258 13.71 0.58 -13.99
N MET A 259 13.20 0.46 -12.75
CA MET A 259 11.94 -0.19 -12.43
C MET A 259 10.75 0.77 -12.58
N GLU A 260 9.61 0.28 -13.06
CA GLU A 260 8.36 1.03 -13.07
C GLU A 260 7.67 0.97 -11.69
N TRP A 261 7.18 2.12 -11.20
CA TRP A 261 6.58 2.23 -9.86
C TRP A 261 5.08 2.49 -9.93
N PHE A 262 4.30 1.66 -9.24
CA PHE A 262 2.86 1.78 -9.12
C PHE A 262 2.43 1.94 -7.65
N PRO A 263 1.96 3.13 -7.23
CA PRO A 263 1.94 4.39 -7.98
C PRO A 263 3.34 5.03 -8.04
N GLU A 264 3.59 5.85 -9.07
CA GLU A 264 4.89 6.51 -9.33
C GLU A 264 5.44 7.26 -8.09
N LYS A 265 4.55 7.85 -7.28
CA LYS A 265 4.92 8.55 -6.03
C LYS A 265 5.72 7.70 -5.05
N MET A 266 5.59 6.37 -5.09
CA MET A 266 6.28 5.47 -4.14
C MET A 266 7.78 5.38 -4.38
N PHE A 267 8.26 5.67 -5.59
CA PHE A 267 9.70 5.82 -5.85
C PHE A 267 10.34 6.87 -4.93
N THR A 268 9.59 7.90 -4.52
CA THR A 268 10.09 8.93 -3.61
C THR A 268 10.52 8.34 -2.26
N ARG A 269 9.80 7.32 -1.74
CA ARG A 269 10.17 6.64 -0.49
C ARG A 269 11.47 5.86 -0.65
N TYR A 270 11.59 5.11 -1.75
CA TYR A 270 12.82 4.40 -2.10
C TYR A 270 14.00 5.36 -2.22
N LYS A 271 13.81 6.45 -2.98
CA LYS A 271 14.83 7.50 -3.15
C LYS A 271 15.29 8.08 -1.82
N HIS A 272 14.36 8.51 -0.97
CA HIS A 272 14.72 9.08 0.34
C HIS A 272 15.43 8.08 1.25
N TRP A 273 15.08 6.79 1.16
CA TRP A 273 15.80 5.74 1.88
C TRP A 273 17.25 5.65 1.42
N VAL A 274 17.48 5.55 0.10
CA VAL A 274 18.84 5.45 -0.46
C VAL A 274 19.68 6.69 -0.16
N GLU A 275 19.10 7.89 -0.29
CA GLU A 275 19.78 9.16 0.05
C GLU A 275 20.07 9.32 1.56
N GLY A 276 19.34 8.59 2.41
CA GLY A 276 19.46 8.61 3.87
C GLY A 276 20.26 7.45 4.46
N LEU A 277 20.89 6.60 3.64
CA LEU A 277 21.74 5.53 4.12
C LEU A 277 22.96 6.11 4.84
N GLN A 278 23.16 5.66 6.08
CA GLN A 278 24.31 6.06 6.90
C GLN A 278 25.23 4.89 7.25
N TRP A 279 24.74 3.65 7.06
CA TRP A 279 25.44 2.43 7.44
C TRP A 279 25.46 1.45 6.27
N ASP A 280 26.58 0.74 6.14
CA ASP A 280 26.62 -0.49 5.38
C ASP A 280 25.75 -1.55 6.06
N TRP A 281 25.22 -2.50 5.29
CA TRP A 281 24.18 -3.40 5.79
C TRP A 281 24.78 -4.48 6.69
N LEU A 282 24.51 -4.36 7.99
CA LEU A 282 24.87 -5.37 8.99
C LEU A 282 24.01 -6.64 8.80
N ILE A 283 24.64 -7.74 8.42
CA ILE A 283 23.98 -9.02 8.07
C ILE A 283 24.17 -10.13 9.11
N SER A 284 24.89 -9.89 10.20
CA SER A 284 25.13 -10.86 11.28
C SER A 284 24.12 -10.71 12.41
N ARG A 285 23.70 -11.83 13.01
CA ARG A 285 22.72 -11.85 14.12
C ARG A 285 23.14 -12.89 15.15
N GLN A 286 23.17 -12.49 16.43
CA GLN A 286 23.53 -13.34 17.57
C GLN A 286 22.32 -14.18 18.00
N ARG A 287 21.84 -15.05 17.10
CA ARG A 287 20.64 -15.86 17.29
C ARG A 287 20.91 -17.32 16.96
N SER A 288 20.27 -18.21 17.71
CA SER A 288 20.33 -19.66 17.45
C SER A 288 19.48 -20.13 16.25
N SER A 289 18.72 -19.22 15.62
CA SER A 289 17.79 -19.54 14.54
C SER A 289 18.04 -18.60 13.37
N GLY A 290 18.59 -19.13 12.29
CA GLY A 290 18.90 -18.44 11.03
C GLY A 290 19.78 -19.35 10.16
N ILE A 291 20.26 -18.81 9.04
CA ILE A 291 21.20 -19.53 8.17
C ILE A 291 22.61 -19.25 8.67
N PRO A 292 23.43 -20.26 8.99
CA PRO A 292 24.79 -20.02 9.48
C PRO A 292 25.65 -19.36 8.40
N PHE A 293 26.61 -18.54 8.81
CA PHE A 293 27.69 -18.11 7.92
C PHE A 293 28.58 -19.31 7.58
N PRO A 294 29.09 -19.44 6.35
CA PRO A 294 29.98 -20.55 5.96
C PRO A 294 31.45 -20.25 6.34
N VAL A 295 31.71 -19.88 7.60
CA VAL A 295 33.00 -19.30 8.04
C VAL A 295 33.56 -19.97 9.30
N TRP A 296 34.87 -20.16 9.30
CA TRP A 296 35.67 -20.50 10.50
C TRP A 296 36.84 -19.51 10.64
N TYR A 297 37.27 -19.24 11.86
CA TYR A 297 38.38 -18.35 12.17
C TYR A 297 39.61 -19.12 12.63
N CYS A 298 40.79 -18.75 12.16
CA CYS A 298 42.03 -19.33 12.66
C CYS A 298 42.22 -19.02 14.16
N GLY A 299 42.36 -20.04 15.01
CA GLY A 299 42.50 -19.86 16.47
C GLY A 299 43.80 -19.19 16.98
N ASP A 300 44.63 -18.64 16.09
CA ASP A 300 45.89 -17.94 16.43
C ASP A 300 45.94 -16.54 15.82
N CYS A 301 45.67 -16.41 14.51
CA CYS A 301 45.72 -15.12 13.81
C CYS A 301 44.35 -14.53 13.43
N ASP A 302 43.25 -15.20 13.78
CA ASP A 302 41.86 -14.78 13.51
C ASP A 302 41.49 -14.64 12.02
N GLU A 303 42.33 -15.15 11.12
CA GLU A 303 42.05 -15.13 9.68
C GLU A 303 40.75 -15.91 9.36
N PRO A 304 39.79 -15.30 8.65
CA PRO A 304 38.60 -15.99 8.20
C PRO A 304 38.93 -17.03 7.12
N VAL A 305 38.37 -18.22 7.28
CA VAL A 305 38.40 -19.33 6.32
C VAL A 305 36.97 -19.57 5.89
N ILE A 306 36.71 -19.35 4.60
CA ILE A 306 35.39 -19.46 3.98
C ILE A 306 35.23 -20.85 3.35
N ALA A 307 34.05 -21.44 3.44
CA ALA A 307 33.75 -22.73 2.80
C ALA A 307 33.87 -22.67 1.26
N ASP A 308 34.21 -23.81 0.64
CA ASP A 308 34.19 -23.95 -0.80
C ASP A 308 32.74 -24.00 -1.33
N LYS A 309 32.48 -23.34 -2.47
CA LYS A 309 31.14 -23.25 -3.09
C LYS A 309 30.50 -24.62 -3.34
N ALA A 310 31.31 -25.63 -3.68
CA ALA A 310 30.87 -26.99 -3.94
C ALA A 310 30.31 -27.70 -2.69
N ASP A 311 30.76 -27.31 -1.50
CA ASP A 311 30.40 -27.98 -0.24
C ASP A 311 29.17 -27.34 0.43
N LEU A 312 28.71 -26.19 -0.07
CA LEU A 312 27.53 -25.49 0.48
C LEU A 312 26.24 -26.31 0.29
N PRO A 313 25.30 -26.27 1.26
CA PRO A 313 25.36 -25.50 2.49
C PRO A 313 26.15 -26.23 3.59
N VAL A 314 26.80 -25.46 4.47
CA VAL A 314 27.54 -25.96 5.64
C VAL A 314 27.08 -25.27 6.92
N ASP A 315 27.22 -25.93 8.06
CA ASP A 315 27.06 -25.34 9.39
C ASP A 315 28.38 -25.46 10.15
N PRO A 316 29.16 -24.38 10.34
CA PRO A 316 30.46 -24.41 11.01
C PRO A 316 30.44 -25.00 12.42
N LEU A 317 29.30 -24.97 13.11
CA LEU A 317 29.18 -25.57 14.44
C LEU A 317 29.20 -27.11 14.40
N SER A 318 28.95 -27.71 13.23
CA SER A 318 28.85 -29.15 13.04
C SER A 318 29.76 -29.73 11.96
N ASP A 319 30.21 -28.91 11.01
CA ASP A 319 31.08 -29.28 9.90
C ASP A 319 32.53 -28.84 10.14
N ASP A 320 33.48 -29.58 9.54
CA ASP A 320 34.91 -29.26 9.59
C ASP A 320 35.26 -28.14 8.57
N PRO A 321 36.25 -27.28 8.85
CA PRO A 321 36.71 -26.26 7.91
C PRO A 321 37.27 -26.91 6.62
N PRO A 322 37.24 -26.21 5.48
CA PRO A 322 37.69 -26.75 4.18
C PRO A 322 39.21 -26.99 4.11
N VAL A 323 39.97 -26.53 5.10
CA VAL A 323 41.45 -26.62 5.14
C VAL A 323 41.95 -27.27 6.43
N ASP A 324 43.01 -28.06 6.32
CA ASP A 324 43.69 -28.69 7.47
C ASP A 324 44.54 -27.69 8.29
N ALA A 325 44.92 -26.55 7.70
CA ALA A 325 45.76 -25.54 8.32
C ALA A 325 45.51 -24.16 7.72
N CYS A 326 45.60 -23.13 8.56
CA CYS A 326 45.37 -21.73 8.17
C CYS A 326 46.33 -21.32 7.04
N PRO A 327 45.82 -20.76 5.94
CA PRO A 327 46.64 -20.38 4.79
C PRO A 327 47.66 -19.28 5.12
N GLU A 328 47.36 -18.40 6.07
CA GLU A 328 48.22 -17.26 6.44
C GLU A 328 49.32 -17.63 7.45
N CYS A 329 49.00 -18.39 8.50
CA CYS A 329 49.96 -18.67 9.60
C CYS A 329 50.31 -20.16 9.79
N GLY A 330 49.59 -21.08 9.14
CA GLY A 330 49.79 -22.53 9.25
C GLY A 330 49.29 -23.18 10.55
N HIS A 331 48.52 -22.46 11.37
CA HIS A 331 47.88 -23.01 12.56
C HIS A 331 46.76 -24.00 12.20
N GLY A 332 46.56 -25.05 12.99
CA GLY A 332 45.65 -26.17 12.65
C GLY A 332 44.38 -26.26 13.48
N ALA A 333 44.04 -25.23 14.25
CA ALA A 333 42.79 -25.18 15.02
C ALA A 333 41.96 -23.97 14.59
N PHE A 334 40.66 -24.17 14.49
CA PHE A 334 39.71 -23.18 14.00
C PHE A 334 38.55 -23.01 14.98
N VAL A 335 38.01 -21.80 15.03
CA VAL A 335 36.84 -21.42 15.82
C VAL A 335 35.69 -21.16 14.84
N PRO A 336 34.55 -21.84 14.95
CA PRO A 336 33.43 -21.62 14.03
C PRO A 336 32.79 -20.24 14.25
N GLU A 337 32.22 -19.66 13.19
CA GLU A 337 31.27 -18.56 13.34
C GLU A 337 30.01 -19.06 14.04
N GLU A 338 29.56 -18.32 15.07
CA GLU A 338 28.38 -18.65 15.87
C GLU A 338 27.16 -17.82 15.46
N ASP A 339 27.38 -16.70 14.75
CA ASP A 339 26.32 -15.87 14.22
C ASP A 339 25.57 -16.53 13.06
N VAL A 340 24.33 -16.07 12.86
CA VAL A 340 23.51 -16.42 11.69
C VAL A 340 23.26 -15.19 10.83
N LEU A 341 23.02 -15.42 9.55
CA LEU A 341 22.61 -14.41 8.59
C LEU A 341 21.26 -13.79 8.98
N ASP A 342 21.16 -12.49 8.76
CA ASP A 342 19.92 -11.73 8.75
C ASP A 342 18.87 -12.41 7.85
N THR A 343 17.62 -12.45 8.32
CA THR A 343 16.49 -12.97 7.54
C THR A 343 16.33 -12.21 6.21
N TRP A 344 16.65 -10.91 6.18
CA TRP A 344 16.61 -10.13 4.95
C TRP A 344 17.75 -10.47 3.99
N ALA A 345 18.90 -10.94 4.48
CA ALA A 345 20.04 -11.36 3.63
C ALA A 345 19.67 -12.56 2.75
N THR A 346 18.82 -13.47 3.27
CA THR A 346 18.27 -14.58 2.48
C THR A 346 17.04 -14.15 1.68
N SER A 347 16.11 -13.42 2.29
CA SER A 347 14.83 -13.09 1.64
C SER A 347 15.02 -12.18 0.43
N SER A 348 16.04 -11.32 0.43
CA SER A 348 16.43 -10.48 -0.70
C SER A 348 16.87 -11.28 -1.95
N LEU A 349 17.21 -12.56 -1.81
CA LEU A 349 17.57 -13.44 -2.93
C LEU A 349 16.37 -14.09 -3.61
N THR A 350 15.12 -13.72 -3.26
CA THR A 350 13.91 -14.37 -3.78
C THR A 350 13.88 -14.51 -5.32
N PRO A 351 14.24 -13.48 -6.13
CA PRO A 351 14.33 -13.64 -7.59
C PRO A 351 15.34 -14.69 -8.02
N LEU A 352 16.54 -14.68 -7.43
CA LEU A 352 17.62 -15.63 -7.72
C LEU A 352 17.27 -17.05 -7.27
N ILE A 353 16.62 -17.21 -6.11
CA ILE A 353 16.12 -18.49 -5.59
C ILE A 353 15.11 -19.13 -6.55
N ASN A 354 14.19 -18.32 -7.09
CA ASN A 354 13.18 -18.80 -8.03
C ASN A 354 13.77 -19.11 -9.41
N ALA A 355 14.73 -18.32 -9.86
CA ALA A 355 15.46 -18.58 -11.10
C ALA A 355 16.45 -19.76 -11.00
N GLY A 356 16.60 -20.37 -9.82
CA GLY A 356 17.54 -21.47 -9.60
C GLY A 356 18.99 -21.03 -9.79
N TRP A 357 19.35 -19.85 -9.28
CA TRP A 357 20.71 -19.33 -9.30
C TRP A 357 21.65 -20.19 -8.45
N ASP A 358 22.71 -20.72 -9.05
CA ASP A 358 23.71 -21.57 -8.40
C ASP A 358 25.08 -21.43 -9.09
N TRP A 359 26.13 -21.95 -8.45
CA TRP A 359 27.48 -22.05 -8.99
C TRP A 359 27.68 -23.39 -9.72
N ASP A 360 28.12 -23.34 -10.98
CA ASP A 360 28.53 -24.50 -11.76
C ASP A 360 30.05 -24.70 -11.69
N ASP A 361 30.48 -25.73 -10.95
CA ASP A 361 31.90 -26.06 -10.76
C ASP A 361 32.62 -26.50 -12.06
N GLU A 362 31.90 -27.07 -13.04
CA GLU A 362 32.51 -27.49 -14.30
C GLU A 362 32.76 -26.29 -15.23
N ALA A 363 31.85 -25.31 -15.18
CA ALA A 363 31.92 -24.09 -15.99
C ALA A 363 32.69 -22.95 -15.31
N GLU A 364 32.89 -23.02 -14.00
CA GLU A 364 33.46 -21.94 -13.16
C GLU A 364 32.68 -20.62 -13.29
N GLU A 365 31.34 -20.70 -13.37
CA GLU A 365 30.45 -19.54 -13.47
C GLU A 365 29.13 -19.74 -12.71
N TYR A 366 28.47 -18.63 -12.37
CA TYR A 366 27.09 -18.68 -11.85
C TYR A 366 26.11 -18.86 -13.01
N THR A 367 25.11 -19.72 -12.79
CA THR A 367 24.07 -20.04 -13.77
C THR A 367 22.70 -19.95 -13.14
N MET A 368 21.65 -19.95 -13.96
CA MET A 368 20.26 -20.01 -13.52
C MET A 368 19.58 -21.20 -14.21
N GLU A 369 18.92 -22.07 -13.44
CA GLU A 369 18.15 -23.20 -13.98
C GLU A 369 16.91 -22.73 -14.76
N HIS A 370 16.29 -21.65 -14.29
CA HIS A 370 15.06 -21.05 -14.82
C HIS A 370 15.26 -19.55 -15.12
N PRO A 371 16.12 -19.21 -16.10
CA PRO A 371 16.42 -17.82 -16.41
C PRO A 371 15.17 -17.04 -16.88
N GLU A 372 14.13 -17.70 -17.39
CA GLU A 372 12.85 -17.08 -17.74
C GLU A 372 12.09 -16.50 -16.54
N LEU A 373 12.42 -16.92 -15.31
CA LEU A 373 11.87 -16.37 -14.08
C LEU A 373 12.65 -15.15 -13.58
N TYR A 374 13.74 -14.74 -14.26
CA TYR A 374 14.50 -13.54 -13.94
C TYR A 374 14.61 -12.61 -15.15
N ARG A 375 14.32 -11.32 -15.04
CA ARG A 375 13.76 -10.56 -13.89
C ARG A 375 12.26 -10.83 -13.71
N PHE A 376 11.71 -10.64 -12.50
CA PHE A 376 10.25 -10.77 -12.31
C PHE A 376 9.50 -9.65 -13.02
N ASP A 377 8.36 -9.96 -13.64
CA ASP A 377 7.47 -8.96 -14.24
C ASP A 377 6.98 -7.93 -13.21
N MET A 378 6.62 -8.40 -12.00
CA MET A 378 6.04 -7.53 -10.97
C MET A 378 6.37 -7.99 -9.56
N ARG A 379 6.64 -7.01 -8.69
CA ARG A 379 6.77 -7.19 -7.25
C ARG A 379 5.63 -6.51 -6.48
N PRO A 380 4.58 -7.24 -6.07
CA PRO A 380 3.53 -6.72 -5.19
C PRO A 380 3.98 -6.72 -3.72
N GLN A 381 3.82 -5.60 -3.02
CA GLN A 381 4.09 -5.50 -1.58
C GLN A 381 3.53 -4.22 -0.92
N GLY A 382 3.50 -4.20 0.42
CA GLY A 382 3.22 -2.98 1.18
C GLY A 382 4.35 -1.94 1.07
N HIS A 383 4.01 -0.69 1.35
CA HIS A 383 5.00 0.41 1.37
C HIS A 383 5.97 0.38 2.56
N ASP A 384 5.65 -0.39 3.61
CA ASP A 384 6.47 -0.59 4.80
C ASP A 384 7.78 -1.31 4.49
N ILE A 385 7.73 -2.33 3.62
CA ILE A 385 8.90 -3.16 3.28
C ILE A 385 9.65 -2.68 2.03
N ILE A 386 9.52 -1.41 1.65
CA ILE A 386 10.34 -0.79 0.59
C ILE A 386 11.80 -0.76 1.02
N SER A 387 12.09 -0.19 2.20
CA SER A 387 13.44 -0.06 2.75
C SER A 387 14.03 -1.40 3.18
N PHE A 388 13.18 -2.34 3.62
CA PHE A 388 13.60 -3.65 4.14
C PHE A 388 13.82 -4.67 3.03
N TRP A 389 12.78 -5.02 2.29
CA TRP A 389 12.84 -6.17 1.40
C TRP A 389 13.15 -5.76 -0.03
N LEU A 390 12.45 -4.75 -0.56
CA LEU A 390 12.63 -4.32 -1.95
C LEU A 390 14.03 -3.77 -2.18
N PHE A 391 14.47 -2.80 -1.36
CA PHE A 391 15.80 -2.20 -1.49
C PHE A 391 16.92 -3.25 -1.40
N HIS A 392 16.92 -4.10 -0.37
CA HIS A 392 17.95 -5.13 -0.26
C HIS A 392 17.87 -6.20 -1.36
N THR A 393 16.69 -6.47 -1.92
CA THR A 393 16.56 -7.32 -3.12
C THR A 393 17.23 -6.68 -4.33
N VAL A 394 17.07 -5.36 -4.52
CA VAL A 394 17.78 -4.60 -5.56
C VAL A 394 19.28 -4.69 -5.34
N VAL A 395 19.77 -4.43 -4.13
CA VAL A 395 21.21 -4.52 -3.81
C VAL A 395 21.77 -5.90 -4.12
N LYS A 396 21.19 -6.98 -3.55
CA LYS A 396 21.70 -8.33 -3.77
C LYS A 396 21.65 -8.72 -5.25
N CYS A 397 20.53 -8.53 -5.94
CA CYS A 397 20.41 -8.94 -7.33
C CYS A 397 21.34 -8.14 -8.24
N TYR A 398 21.46 -6.83 -8.01
CA TYR A 398 22.34 -5.97 -8.79
C TYR A 398 23.82 -6.32 -8.56
N GLU A 399 24.25 -6.59 -7.33
CA GLU A 399 25.64 -7.00 -7.07
C GLU A 399 26.00 -8.39 -7.64
N HIS A 400 25.01 -9.28 -7.84
CA HIS A 400 25.24 -10.60 -8.43
C HIS A 400 25.08 -10.66 -9.95
N THR A 401 24.28 -9.76 -10.54
CA THR A 401 23.85 -9.87 -11.95
C THR A 401 24.02 -8.59 -12.77
N ASP A 402 24.33 -7.46 -12.14
CA ASP A 402 24.31 -6.12 -12.75
C ASP A 402 22.93 -5.73 -13.35
N GLU A 403 21.85 -6.43 -12.95
CA GLU A 403 20.49 -6.21 -13.44
C GLU A 403 19.49 -5.98 -12.29
N VAL A 404 18.41 -5.24 -12.59
CA VAL A 404 17.32 -5.04 -11.63
C VAL A 404 16.45 -6.31 -11.48
N PRO A 405 15.99 -6.62 -10.27
CA PRO A 405 15.24 -7.85 -10.00
C PRO A 405 13.79 -7.86 -10.52
N PHE A 406 13.24 -6.68 -10.83
CA PHE A 406 11.83 -6.51 -11.17
C PHE A 406 11.67 -5.57 -12.37
N GLU A 407 10.64 -5.77 -13.20
CA GLU A 407 10.20 -4.75 -14.17
C GLU A 407 9.31 -3.71 -13.48
N GLU A 408 8.31 -4.18 -12.74
CA GLU A 408 7.34 -3.33 -12.05
C GLU A 408 7.35 -3.54 -10.53
N THR A 409 7.09 -2.47 -9.77
CA THR A 409 6.89 -2.47 -8.32
C THR A 409 5.46 -2.03 -8.01
N LEU A 410 4.63 -2.95 -7.52
CA LEU A 410 3.23 -2.69 -7.17
C LEU A 410 3.13 -2.48 -5.66
N ILE A 411 3.04 -1.23 -5.23
CA ILE A 411 3.10 -0.85 -3.82
C ILE A 411 1.70 -0.57 -3.27
N ASN A 412 1.15 -1.47 -2.44
CA ASN A 412 -0.13 -1.27 -1.78
C ASN A 412 -0.02 -0.48 -0.46
N GLY A 413 -1.12 0.13 -0.04
CA GLY A 413 -1.30 0.66 1.31
C GLY A 413 -1.59 -0.44 2.34
N MET A 414 -1.79 -0.02 3.58
CA MET A 414 -2.14 -0.89 4.70
C MET A 414 -3.64 -1.06 4.87
N VAL A 415 -4.06 -2.21 5.41
CA VAL A 415 -5.43 -2.35 5.91
C VAL A 415 -5.50 -1.72 7.30
N LEU A 416 -6.40 -0.76 7.45
CA LEU A 416 -6.65 -0.05 8.71
C LEU A 416 -7.95 -0.53 9.34
N ASP A 417 -8.17 -0.19 10.61
CA ASP A 417 -9.48 -0.40 11.23
C ASP A 417 -10.57 0.53 10.64
N GLU A 418 -11.80 0.41 11.15
CA GLU A 418 -12.94 1.21 10.67
C GLU A 418 -12.76 2.73 10.85
N ASN A 419 -11.91 3.14 11.79
CA ASN A 419 -11.60 4.53 12.14
C ASN A 419 -10.33 5.04 11.43
N ARG A 420 -9.74 4.24 10.54
CA ARG A 420 -8.46 4.53 9.84
C ARG A 420 -7.25 4.54 10.79
N GLU A 421 -7.27 3.74 11.84
CA GLU A 421 -6.10 3.52 12.67
C GLU A 421 -5.39 2.22 12.29
N ALA A 422 -4.05 2.20 12.41
CA ALA A 422 -3.28 0.97 12.25
C ALA A 422 -3.77 -0.09 13.26
N MET A 423 -3.98 -1.31 12.77
CA MET A 423 -4.45 -2.42 13.57
C MET A 423 -3.30 -2.98 14.43
N SER A 424 -3.51 -3.07 15.74
CA SER A 424 -2.52 -3.66 16.65
C SER A 424 -3.16 -4.42 17.81
N LYS A 425 -2.46 -5.47 18.29
CA LYS A 425 -2.94 -6.27 19.42
C LYS A 425 -3.12 -5.43 20.69
N SER A 426 -2.29 -4.41 20.89
CA SER A 426 -2.35 -3.51 22.05
C SER A 426 -3.58 -2.60 22.03
N LYS A 427 -4.00 -2.16 20.84
CA LYS A 427 -5.23 -1.36 20.64
C LYS A 427 -6.51 -2.21 20.66
N GLY A 428 -6.39 -3.53 20.46
CA GLY A 428 -7.52 -4.44 20.45
C GLY A 428 -8.47 -4.25 19.25
N ASN A 429 -7.99 -3.57 18.19
CA ASN A 429 -8.73 -3.25 16.97
C ASN A 429 -8.38 -4.18 15.79
N VAL A 430 -7.68 -5.29 16.05
CA VAL A 430 -7.30 -6.26 15.01
C VAL A 430 -8.53 -7.02 14.53
N VAL A 431 -8.76 -6.99 13.23
CA VAL A 431 -9.72 -7.85 12.55
C VAL A 431 -8.96 -8.98 11.87
N LEU A 432 -9.23 -10.23 12.25
CA LEU A 432 -8.51 -11.38 11.70
C LEU A 432 -9.13 -11.82 10.37
N PRO A 433 -8.33 -12.11 9.31
CA PRO A 433 -8.86 -12.57 8.03
C PRO A 433 -9.82 -13.77 8.14
N ARG A 434 -9.48 -14.76 8.99
CA ARG A 434 -10.35 -15.93 9.23
C ARG A 434 -11.74 -15.59 9.76
N GLU A 435 -11.88 -14.47 10.49
CA GLU A 435 -13.18 -14.03 11.04
C GLU A 435 -14.00 -13.37 9.94
N VAL A 436 -13.36 -12.56 9.08
CA VAL A 436 -13.98 -11.98 7.89
C VAL A 436 -14.47 -13.07 6.95
N LEU A 437 -13.63 -14.07 6.63
CA LEU A 437 -13.97 -15.16 5.71
C LEU A 437 -15.00 -16.16 6.28
N ALA A 438 -15.17 -16.19 7.60
CA ALA A 438 -16.23 -16.99 8.23
C ALA A 438 -17.60 -16.29 8.16
N GLU A 439 -17.61 -14.96 8.08
CA GLU A 439 -18.85 -14.15 8.02
C GLU A 439 -19.25 -13.82 6.59
N TYR A 440 -18.29 -13.54 5.72
CA TYR A 440 -18.52 -13.07 4.35
C TYR A 440 -17.94 -14.05 3.31
N PRO A 441 -18.59 -14.19 2.13
CA PRO A 441 -18.02 -14.95 1.02
C PRO A 441 -16.64 -14.43 0.60
N VAL A 442 -15.75 -15.34 0.20
CA VAL A 442 -14.38 -15.00 -0.23
C VAL A 442 -14.38 -13.95 -1.35
N ASP A 443 -15.23 -14.12 -2.37
CA ASP A 443 -15.30 -13.16 -3.47
C ASP A 443 -15.80 -11.78 -3.04
N ALA A 444 -16.60 -11.69 -1.97
CA ALA A 444 -16.99 -10.40 -1.40
C ALA A 444 -15.77 -9.70 -0.74
N ALA A 445 -14.89 -10.47 -0.08
CA ALA A 445 -13.63 -9.96 0.45
C ALA A 445 -12.65 -9.54 -0.65
N ARG A 446 -12.53 -10.34 -1.73
CA ARG A 446 -11.72 -9.97 -2.91
C ARG A 446 -12.24 -8.69 -3.58
N PHE A 447 -13.56 -8.59 -3.77
CA PHE A 447 -14.20 -7.39 -4.31
C PHE A 447 -13.95 -6.15 -3.44
N TRP A 448 -14.00 -6.29 -2.12
CA TRP A 448 -13.67 -5.21 -1.20
C TRP A 448 -12.18 -4.82 -1.30
N ALA A 449 -11.26 -5.78 -1.33
CA ALA A 449 -9.83 -5.55 -1.43
C ALA A 449 -9.43 -4.84 -2.73
N ALA A 450 -10.07 -5.19 -3.86
CA ALA A 450 -9.90 -4.51 -5.13
C ALA A 450 -10.41 -3.05 -5.14
N GLY A 451 -10.98 -2.56 -4.04
CA GLY A 451 -11.56 -1.23 -3.93
C GLY A 451 -10.61 -0.09 -3.59
N SER A 452 -9.38 -0.37 -3.19
CA SER A 452 -8.40 0.70 -2.93
C SER A 452 -7.65 1.08 -4.19
N ALA A 453 -7.25 2.34 -4.28
CA ALA A 453 -6.19 2.72 -5.21
C ALA A 453 -4.86 2.14 -4.70
N VAL A 454 -3.98 1.77 -5.63
CA VAL A 454 -2.64 1.29 -5.29
C VAL A 454 -1.89 2.39 -4.52
N GLY A 455 -1.24 2.02 -3.43
CA GLY A 455 -0.51 2.92 -2.53
C GLY A 455 -1.35 3.64 -1.48
N ASP A 456 -2.68 3.51 -1.50
CA ASP A 456 -3.57 4.12 -0.52
C ASP A 456 -4.06 3.09 0.50
N ASP A 457 -4.11 3.49 1.77
CA ASP A 457 -4.61 2.65 2.86
C ASP A 457 -6.11 2.38 2.74
N LEU A 458 -6.50 1.14 3.04
CA LEU A 458 -7.87 0.65 2.94
C LEU A 458 -8.46 0.41 4.34
N PRO A 459 -9.40 1.24 4.83
CA PRO A 459 -10.08 0.96 6.07
C PRO A 459 -11.02 -0.24 5.93
N TYR A 460 -10.96 -1.17 6.88
CA TYR A 460 -11.91 -2.27 7.00
C TYR A 460 -13.31 -1.73 7.26
N LYS A 461 -14.22 -1.97 6.31
CA LYS A 461 -15.61 -1.54 6.40
C LYS A 461 -16.54 -2.64 5.90
N GLU A 462 -17.33 -3.19 6.81
CA GLU A 462 -18.36 -4.20 6.49
C GLU A 462 -19.29 -3.77 5.35
N LYS A 463 -19.56 -2.46 5.21
CA LYS A 463 -20.37 -1.93 4.11
C LYS A 463 -19.82 -2.33 2.73
N GLY A 464 -18.51 -2.39 2.56
CA GLY A 464 -17.86 -2.82 1.32
C GLY A 464 -18.04 -4.32 1.06
N LEU A 465 -17.86 -5.15 2.10
CA LEU A 465 -18.08 -6.60 2.04
C LEU A 465 -19.55 -6.92 1.68
N ARG A 466 -20.51 -6.28 2.35
CA ARG A 466 -21.94 -6.42 2.04
C ARG A 466 -22.30 -5.93 0.63
N ALA A 467 -21.56 -4.97 0.09
CA ALA A 467 -21.73 -4.57 -1.31
C ALA A 467 -21.26 -5.68 -2.26
N GLY A 468 -20.15 -6.34 -1.93
CA GLY A 468 -19.69 -7.56 -2.60
C GLY A 468 -20.75 -8.66 -2.59
N GLU A 469 -21.33 -9.01 -1.44
CA GLU A 469 -22.39 -10.03 -1.35
C GLU A 469 -23.60 -9.72 -2.25
N LYS A 470 -24.03 -8.46 -2.27
CA LYS A 470 -25.12 -8.02 -3.15
C LYS A 470 -24.76 -8.18 -4.62
N LEU A 471 -23.50 -7.93 -4.99
CA LEU A 471 -23.02 -8.16 -6.35
C LEU A 471 -23.05 -9.65 -6.68
N LEU A 472 -22.54 -10.52 -5.81
CA LEU A 472 -22.60 -11.98 -6.02
C LEU A 472 -24.04 -12.46 -6.21
N GLN A 473 -24.97 -11.98 -5.38
CA GLN A 473 -26.39 -12.31 -5.49
C GLN A 473 -27.01 -11.79 -6.79
N LYS A 474 -26.65 -10.57 -7.22
CA LYS A 474 -27.14 -9.99 -8.48
C LYS A 474 -26.61 -10.76 -9.68
N LEU A 475 -25.32 -11.13 -9.67
CA LEU A 475 -24.69 -11.96 -10.70
C LEU A 475 -25.43 -13.30 -10.82
N TRP A 476 -25.56 -14.03 -9.71
CA TRP A 476 -26.29 -15.30 -9.66
C TRP A 476 -27.73 -15.20 -10.20
N ASN A 477 -28.48 -14.18 -9.77
CA ASN A 477 -29.86 -13.99 -10.22
C ASN A 477 -29.95 -13.62 -11.71
N ALA A 478 -29.02 -12.81 -12.21
CA ALA A 478 -28.94 -12.46 -13.62
C ALA A 478 -28.62 -13.69 -14.46
N SER A 479 -27.64 -14.51 -14.05
CA SER A 479 -27.26 -15.76 -14.72
C SER A 479 -28.42 -16.72 -14.84
N ARG A 480 -29.15 -16.97 -13.75
CA ARG A 480 -30.36 -17.82 -13.78
C ARG A 480 -31.45 -17.28 -14.69
N LEU A 481 -31.59 -15.95 -14.79
CA LEU A 481 -32.53 -15.35 -15.72
C LEU A 481 -32.07 -15.55 -17.16
N VAL A 482 -30.79 -15.30 -17.47
CA VAL A 482 -30.19 -15.54 -18.77
C VAL A 482 -30.41 -16.99 -19.18
N GLU A 483 -30.00 -17.96 -18.36
CA GLU A 483 -30.20 -19.41 -18.58
C GLU A 483 -31.68 -19.72 -18.92
N SER A 484 -32.62 -19.16 -18.16
CA SER A 484 -34.05 -19.38 -18.40
C SER A 484 -34.62 -18.73 -19.68
N LEU A 485 -33.89 -17.79 -20.28
CA LEU A 485 -34.28 -17.11 -21.52
C LEU A 485 -33.58 -17.74 -22.74
N VAL A 486 -32.32 -18.13 -22.59
CA VAL A 486 -31.49 -18.64 -23.70
C VAL A 486 -31.48 -20.15 -23.80
N GLY A 487 -31.88 -20.87 -22.74
CA GLY A 487 -31.74 -22.32 -22.65
C GLY A 487 -30.32 -22.70 -22.24
N ASP A 488 -29.87 -23.88 -22.67
CA ASP A 488 -28.45 -24.25 -22.57
C ASP A 488 -27.64 -23.30 -23.46
N ALA A 489 -26.99 -22.30 -22.87
CA ALA A 489 -26.30 -21.24 -23.61
C ALA A 489 -25.15 -21.76 -24.48
N ARG A 490 -24.65 -22.96 -24.21
CA ARG A 490 -23.61 -23.62 -25.02
C ARG A 490 -24.22 -24.29 -26.26
N GLU A 491 -25.25 -25.09 -26.08
CA GLU A 491 -25.86 -25.88 -27.17
C GLU A 491 -26.87 -25.09 -28.00
N GLU A 492 -27.52 -24.10 -27.39
CA GLU A 492 -28.64 -23.36 -27.96
C GLU A 492 -28.29 -21.91 -28.33
N ARG A 493 -27.00 -21.51 -28.28
CA ARG A 493 -26.59 -20.18 -28.75
C ARG A 493 -26.95 -20.03 -30.23
N PRO A 494 -27.83 -19.09 -30.59
CA PRO A 494 -28.18 -18.88 -31.98
C PRO A 494 -26.97 -18.35 -32.77
N ASP A 495 -26.83 -18.79 -34.02
CA ASP A 495 -25.90 -18.19 -34.98
C ASP A 495 -26.63 -17.04 -35.68
N VAL A 496 -26.23 -15.80 -35.38
CA VAL A 496 -26.89 -14.57 -35.83
C VAL A 496 -25.85 -13.64 -36.44
N ASP A 497 -26.09 -13.19 -37.67
CA ASP A 497 -25.27 -12.15 -38.29
C ASP A 497 -25.46 -10.84 -37.51
N HIS A 498 -24.39 -10.06 -37.31
CA HIS A 498 -24.49 -8.77 -36.65
C HIS A 498 -25.45 -7.82 -37.39
N ASP A 499 -25.61 -7.98 -38.71
CA ASP A 499 -26.58 -7.24 -39.51
C ASP A 499 -28.05 -7.61 -39.20
N ASP A 500 -28.31 -8.76 -38.58
CA ASP A 500 -29.65 -9.19 -38.16
C ASP A 500 -29.99 -8.81 -36.71
N LEU A 501 -29.03 -8.25 -35.96
CA LEU A 501 -29.26 -7.71 -34.61
C LEU A 501 -30.10 -6.43 -34.65
N ARG A 502 -30.93 -6.22 -33.63
CA ARG A 502 -31.60 -4.93 -33.45
C ARG A 502 -30.61 -3.87 -32.98
N GLU A 503 -30.91 -2.60 -33.21
CA GLU A 503 -29.98 -1.51 -32.85
C GLU A 503 -29.62 -1.49 -31.36
N LEU A 504 -30.55 -1.82 -30.46
CA LEU A 504 -30.23 -1.94 -29.03
C LEU A 504 -29.28 -3.09 -28.70
N ASP A 505 -29.37 -4.20 -29.43
CA ASP A 505 -28.49 -5.36 -29.24
C ASP A 505 -27.08 -5.01 -29.72
N ARG A 506 -26.99 -4.35 -30.89
CA ARG A 506 -25.74 -3.84 -31.43
C ARG A 506 -25.10 -2.84 -30.48
N TRP A 507 -25.89 -1.89 -29.98
CA TRP A 507 -25.45 -0.89 -29.03
C TRP A 507 -24.88 -1.52 -27.76
N LEU A 508 -25.58 -2.46 -27.12
CA LEU A 508 -25.06 -3.12 -25.92
C LEU A 508 -23.73 -3.83 -26.19
N LEU A 509 -23.61 -4.56 -27.29
CA LEU A 509 -22.39 -5.29 -27.63
C LEU A 509 -21.22 -4.34 -27.92
N ALA A 510 -21.49 -3.24 -28.61
CA ALA A 510 -20.52 -2.20 -28.89
C ALA A 510 -20.07 -1.49 -27.58
N GLU A 511 -20.99 -1.18 -26.66
CA GLU A 511 -20.66 -0.59 -25.35
C GLU A 511 -19.86 -1.57 -24.47
N LEU A 512 -20.14 -2.87 -24.60
CA LEU A 512 -19.38 -3.90 -23.89
C LEU A 512 -17.98 -4.09 -24.47
N ASP A 513 -17.78 -3.87 -25.78
CA ASP A 513 -16.44 -3.79 -26.40
C ASP A 513 -15.65 -2.61 -25.80
N ASP A 514 -16.23 -1.40 -25.76
CA ASP A 514 -15.57 -0.22 -25.18
C ASP A 514 -15.27 -0.39 -23.69
N LEU A 515 -16.19 -1.01 -22.94
CA LEU A 515 -15.96 -1.36 -21.54
C LEU A 515 -14.78 -2.32 -21.43
N THR A 516 -14.72 -3.35 -22.27
CA THR A 516 -13.63 -4.33 -22.26
C THR A 516 -12.28 -3.65 -22.53
N GLU A 517 -12.20 -2.76 -23.52
CA GLU A 517 -10.99 -1.98 -23.81
C GLU A 517 -10.61 -1.08 -22.62
N THR A 518 -11.57 -0.37 -22.05
CA THR A 518 -11.38 0.51 -20.89
C THR A 518 -10.86 -0.26 -19.68
N LEU A 519 -11.44 -1.42 -19.38
CA LEU A 519 -11.01 -2.28 -18.28
C LEU A 519 -9.62 -2.85 -18.53
N THR A 520 -9.31 -3.25 -19.77
CA THR A 520 -7.99 -3.73 -20.17
C THR A 520 -6.93 -2.65 -19.91
N GLU A 521 -7.20 -1.41 -20.30
CA GLU A 521 -6.30 -0.28 -20.06
C GLU A 521 -6.15 0.04 -18.56
N GLN A 522 -7.24 -0.03 -17.79
CA GLN A 522 -7.21 0.16 -16.34
C GLN A 522 -6.42 -0.94 -15.63
N PHE A 523 -6.56 -2.21 -16.03
CA PHE A 523 -5.75 -3.30 -15.50
C PHE A 523 -4.26 -3.12 -15.84
N ALA A 524 -3.95 -2.71 -17.07
CA ALA A 524 -2.58 -2.38 -17.49
C ALA A 524 -1.97 -1.26 -16.63
N ARG A 525 -2.77 -0.25 -16.26
CA ARG A 525 -2.35 0.85 -15.36
C ARG A 525 -2.47 0.52 -13.86
N ARG A 526 -2.81 -0.71 -13.50
CA ARG A 526 -3.03 -1.17 -12.10
C ARG A 526 -4.16 -0.39 -11.39
N GLU A 527 -5.12 0.15 -12.13
CA GLU A 527 -6.26 0.93 -11.61
C GLU A 527 -7.45 0.02 -11.24
N PHE A 528 -7.19 -1.03 -10.46
CA PHE A 528 -8.17 -2.09 -10.13
C PHE A 528 -9.48 -1.56 -9.55
N SER A 529 -9.44 -0.52 -8.71
CA SER A 529 -10.64 0.07 -8.11
C SER A 529 -11.55 0.74 -9.14
N LYS A 530 -10.98 1.43 -10.14
CA LYS A 530 -11.75 2.02 -11.24
C LYS A 530 -12.35 0.94 -12.13
N ALA A 531 -11.56 -0.09 -12.46
CA ALA A 531 -12.04 -1.24 -13.23
C ALA A 531 -13.20 -1.95 -12.55
N ARG A 532 -13.06 -2.22 -11.25
CA ARG A 532 -14.11 -2.80 -10.42
C ARG A 532 -15.39 -1.97 -10.44
N ASP A 533 -15.29 -0.67 -10.21
CA ASP A 533 -16.45 0.22 -10.09
C ASP A 533 -17.16 0.42 -11.44
N GLY A 534 -16.38 0.59 -12.52
CA GLY A 534 -16.90 0.71 -13.89
C GLY A 534 -17.62 -0.56 -14.34
N LEU A 535 -16.97 -1.73 -14.19
CA LEU A 535 -17.57 -3.02 -14.54
C LEU A 535 -18.84 -3.30 -13.74
N ARG A 536 -18.80 -3.09 -12.42
CA ARG A 536 -19.99 -3.25 -11.57
C ARG A 536 -21.12 -2.31 -12.00
N GLY A 537 -20.80 -1.05 -12.29
CA GLY A 537 -21.78 -0.05 -12.72
C GLY A 537 -22.49 -0.47 -14.00
N PHE A 538 -21.72 -0.82 -15.03
CA PHE A 538 -22.25 -1.23 -16.33
C PHE A 538 -23.05 -2.53 -16.25
N PHE A 539 -22.53 -3.55 -15.55
CA PHE A 539 -23.25 -4.81 -15.33
C PHE A 539 -24.60 -4.59 -14.62
N TRP A 540 -24.62 -3.74 -13.59
CA TRP A 540 -25.82 -3.55 -12.79
C TRP A 540 -26.86 -2.68 -13.50
N HIS A 541 -26.45 -1.51 -13.97
CA HIS A 541 -27.39 -0.50 -14.48
C HIS A 541 -27.73 -0.76 -15.95
N THR A 542 -26.73 -0.92 -16.81
CA THR A 542 -26.94 -1.12 -18.25
C THR A 542 -27.42 -2.54 -18.58
N PHE A 543 -26.72 -3.57 -18.08
CA PHE A 543 -27.10 -4.94 -18.43
C PHE A 543 -28.31 -5.42 -17.65
N CYS A 544 -28.26 -5.42 -16.31
CA CYS A 544 -29.32 -6.03 -15.52
C CYS A 544 -30.59 -5.19 -15.41
N ASP A 545 -30.47 -3.89 -15.13
CA ASP A 545 -31.66 -3.07 -14.91
C ASP A 545 -32.31 -2.71 -16.26
N ASP A 546 -31.53 -2.44 -17.32
CA ASP A 546 -32.05 -2.09 -18.67
C ASP A 546 -32.20 -3.29 -19.61
N TYR A 547 -31.09 -3.78 -20.17
CA TYR A 547 -31.15 -4.70 -21.30
C TYR A 547 -31.84 -6.03 -20.97
N LEU A 548 -31.59 -6.60 -19.79
CA LEU A 548 -32.15 -7.88 -19.37
C LEU A 548 -33.69 -7.83 -19.25
N GLU A 549 -34.25 -6.69 -18.85
CA GLU A 549 -35.70 -6.50 -18.82
C GLU A 549 -36.28 -6.34 -20.24
N VAL A 550 -35.59 -5.64 -21.15
CA VAL A 550 -35.99 -5.58 -22.57
C VAL A 550 -36.00 -6.99 -23.19
N ALA A 551 -34.91 -7.74 -23.00
CA ALA A 551 -34.76 -9.07 -23.55
C ALA A 551 -35.81 -10.05 -23.00
N LYS A 552 -36.19 -9.91 -21.73
CA LYS A 552 -37.28 -10.68 -21.13
C LYS A 552 -38.62 -10.44 -21.82
N THR A 553 -38.95 -9.18 -22.13
CA THR A 553 -40.16 -8.86 -22.92
C THR A 553 -40.09 -9.47 -24.32
N ARG A 554 -38.95 -9.32 -25.00
CA ARG A 554 -38.76 -9.84 -26.37
C ARG A 554 -38.81 -11.37 -26.45
N VAL A 555 -38.21 -12.07 -25.50
CA VAL A 555 -38.09 -13.55 -25.55
C VAL A 555 -39.29 -14.26 -24.92
N ARG A 556 -39.92 -13.72 -23.86
CA ARG A 556 -41.04 -14.39 -23.17
C ARG A 556 -42.42 -13.89 -23.57
N GLU A 557 -42.56 -12.60 -23.86
CA GLU A 557 -43.87 -11.95 -23.99
C GLU A 557 -44.27 -11.71 -25.46
N ALA A 558 -43.33 -11.75 -26.39
CA ALA A 558 -43.62 -11.73 -27.82
C ALA A 558 -44.10 -13.12 -28.31
N ASP A 559 -45.03 -13.12 -29.28
CA ASP A 559 -45.56 -14.35 -29.89
C ASP A 559 -44.52 -15.08 -30.79
N ASP A 560 -43.39 -14.43 -31.10
CA ASP A 560 -42.28 -14.96 -31.90
C ASP A 560 -40.99 -14.98 -31.05
N ASP A 561 -40.29 -16.11 -31.02
CA ASP A 561 -38.93 -16.26 -30.45
C ASP A 561 -37.97 -15.23 -31.07
N ASP A 562 -37.08 -14.61 -30.28
CA ASP A 562 -36.12 -13.59 -30.73
C ASP A 562 -34.67 -14.11 -30.61
N PRO A 563 -34.13 -14.73 -31.68
CA PRO A 563 -32.76 -15.25 -31.69
C PRO A 563 -31.68 -14.19 -31.48
N ALA A 564 -31.91 -12.94 -31.92
CA ALA A 564 -30.95 -11.85 -31.75
C ALA A 564 -30.79 -11.50 -30.27
N ALA A 565 -31.92 -11.37 -29.55
CA ALA A 565 -31.89 -11.12 -28.11
C ALA A 565 -31.22 -12.28 -27.35
N ARG A 566 -31.50 -13.54 -27.72
CA ARG A 566 -30.88 -14.74 -27.11
C ARG A 566 -29.37 -14.82 -27.38
N TYR A 567 -28.93 -14.51 -28.60
CA TYR A 567 -27.52 -14.42 -28.95
C TYR A 567 -26.83 -13.38 -28.05
N THR A 568 -27.32 -12.14 -28.06
CA THR A 568 -26.73 -11.03 -27.32
C THR A 568 -26.69 -11.27 -25.82
N LEU A 569 -27.75 -11.85 -25.24
CA LEU A 569 -27.75 -12.26 -23.82
C LEU A 569 -26.64 -13.27 -23.52
N SER A 570 -26.49 -14.29 -24.37
CA SER A 570 -25.48 -15.33 -24.19
C SER A 570 -24.07 -14.76 -24.27
N VAL A 571 -23.81 -13.90 -25.28
CA VAL A 571 -22.50 -13.25 -25.48
C VAL A 571 -22.16 -12.30 -24.34
N ALA A 572 -23.10 -11.42 -23.98
CA ALA A 572 -22.86 -10.41 -22.96
C ALA A 572 -22.63 -11.06 -21.59
N HIS A 573 -23.44 -12.06 -21.23
CA HIS A 573 -23.29 -12.77 -19.96
C HIS A 573 -21.95 -13.51 -19.88
N GLU A 574 -21.55 -14.24 -20.93
CA GLU A 574 -20.26 -14.94 -21.01
C GLU A 574 -19.10 -13.95 -20.76
N ARG A 575 -19.14 -12.79 -21.41
CA ARG A 575 -18.16 -11.72 -21.24
C ARG A 575 -18.15 -11.14 -19.85
N PHE A 576 -19.31 -10.87 -19.24
CA PHE A 576 -19.36 -10.37 -17.87
C PHE A 576 -18.69 -11.33 -16.90
N LEU A 577 -18.92 -12.65 -17.04
CA LEU A 577 -18.24 -13.64 -16.20
C LEU A 577 -16.72 -13.54 -16.37
N LYS A 578 -16.23 -13.50 -17.62
CA LYS A 578 -14.79 -13.37 -17.93
C LYS A 578 -14.18 -12.08 -17.35
N LEU A 579 -14.86 -10.95 -17.51
CA LEU A 579 -14.42 -9.65 -16.99
C LEU A 579 -14.40 -9.59 -15.46
N PHE A 580 -15.33 -10.29 -14.78
CA PHE A 580 -15.36 -10.37 -13.32
C PHE A 580 -14.38 -11.39 -12.74
N ALA A 581 -13.97 -12.40 -13.51
CA ALA A 581 -13.18 -13.54 -13.02
C ALA A 581 -11.89 -13.17 -12.27
N PRO A 582 -11.09 -12.16 -12.69
CA PRO A 582 -9.89 -11.75 -11.93
C PRO A 582 -10.20 -11.30 -10.49
N MET A 583 -11.38 -10.71 -10.27
CA MET A 583 -11.81 -10.20 -8.97
C MET A 583 -12.66 -11.21 -8.19
N LEU A 584 -13.52 -11.97 -8.88
CA LEU A 584 -14.53 -12.84 -8.30
C LEU A 584 -14.29 -14.30 -8.71
N ALA A 585 -13.27 -14.92 -8.13
CA ALA A 585 -12.74 -16.19 -8.62
C ALA A 585 -13.72 -17.37 -8.52
N HIS A 586 -14.54 -17.42 -7.47
CA HIS A 586 -15.35 -18.61 -7.16
C HIS A 586 -16.71 -18.57 -7.84
N VAL A 587 -17.43 -17.45 -7.75
CA VAL A 587 -18.78 -17.32 -8.31
C VAL A 587 -18.76 -17.36 -9.84
N THR A 588 -17.73 -16.78 -10.47
CA THR A 588 -17.61 -16.78 -11.93
C THR A 588 -17.28 -18.16 -12.45
N GLU A 589 -16.42 -18.91 -11.76
CA GLU A 589 -16.14 -20.31 -12.05
C GLU A 589 -17.38 -21.18 -11.90
N GLU A 590 -18.14 -21.06 -10.79
CA GLU A 590 -19.37 -21.84 -10.60
C GLU A 590 -20.40 -21.57 -11.70
N LEU A 591 -20.60 -20.30 -12.07
CA LEU A 591 -21.52 -19.92 -13.14
C LEU A 591 -21.01 -20.34 -14.53
N TRP A 592 -19.69 -20.37 -14.74
CA TRP A 592 -19.07 -20.89 -15.96
C TRP A 592 -19.31 -22.39 -16.12
N GLN A 593 -19.07 -23.15 -15.05
CA GLN A 593 -19.30 -24.60 -15.03
C GLN A 593 -20.76 -24.96 -15.34
N ASP A 594 -21.71 -24.19 -14.81
CA ASP A 594 -23.14 -24.44 -14.99
C ASP A 594 -23.63 -24.10 -16.40
N MET A 595 -23.09 -23.04 -17.02
CA MET A 595 -23.68 -22.47 -18.24
C MET A 595 -22.84 -22.63 -19.52
N TYR A 596 -21.51 -22.74 -19.41
CA TYR A 596 -20.61 -22.62 -20.55
C TYR A 596 -19.63 -23.78 -20.71
N ALA A 597 -19.26 -24.47 -19.62
CA ALA A 597 -18.23 -25.50 -19.67
C ALA A 597 -18.60 -26.70 -20.57
N GLU A 598 -17.60 -27.26 -21.27
CA GLU A 598 -17.77 -28.44 -22.11
C GLU A 598 -17.97 -29.75 -21.30
N GLU A 599 -18.75 -30.68 -21.86
CA GLU A 599 -18.97 -32.00 -21.26
C GLU A 599 -17.71 -32.87 -21.44
N ARG A 600 -17.16 -33.34 -20.31
CA ARG A 600 -15.77 -33.84 -20.20
C ARG A 600 -15.38 -34.99 -21.14
N ALA A 601 -14.14 -34.97 -21.60
CA ALA A 601 -13.37 -36.16 -22.01
C ALA A 601 -12.03 -36.25 -21.24
N GLY A 602 -11.95 -37.11 -20.21
CA GLY A 602 -10.70 -37.35 -19.46
C GLY A 602 -10.49 -36.41 -18.28
N ASP A 603 -9.23 -36.02 -18.02
CA ASP A 603 -8.78 -35.18 -16.89
C ASP A 603 -8.69 -33.68 -17.23
N GLU A 604 -9.11 -33.24 -18.42
CA GLU A 604 -9.16 -31.81 -18.79
C GLU A 604 -10.28 -31.09 -18.01
N PHE A 605 -9.90 -29.98 -17.36
CA PHE A 605 -10.80 -29.09 -16.62
C PHE A 605 -10.99 -27.81 -17.43
N ASP A 606 -12.15 -27.66 -18.08
CA ASP A 606 -12.59 -26.39 -18.66
C ASP A 606 -12.87 -25.44 -17.50
N SER A 607 -12.23 -24.26 -17.47
CA SER A 607 -12.32 -23.28 -16.39
C SER A 607 -12.31 -21.89 -16.99
N ILE A 608 -13.08 -20.98 -16.38
CA ILE A 608 -13.07 -19.58 -16.81
C ILE A 608 -11.69 -18.95 -16.64
N HIS A 609 -10.90 -19.43 -15.68
CA HIS A 609 -9.54 -18.94 -15.41
C HIS A 609 -8.50 -19.42 -16.43
N LEU A 610 -8.89 -20.32 -17.34
CA LEU A 610 -8.09 -20.73 -18.49
C LEU A 610 -8.62 -20.16 -19.81
N ALA A 611 -9.73 -19.42 -19.77
CA ALA A 611 -10.33 -18.83 -20.96
C ALA A 611 -9.64 -17.52 -21.35
N ASP A 612 -9.60 -17.23 -22.65
CA ASP A 612 -9.05 -15.98 -23.16
C ASP A 612 -9.85 -14.77 -22.66
N TRP A 613 -9.12 -13.68 -22.42
CA TRP A 613 -9.73 -12.37 -22.17
C TRP A 613 -10.62 -11.96 -23.35
N PRO A 614 -11.79 -11.34 -23.14
CA PRO A 614 -12.69 -11.01 -24.24
C PRO A 614 -12.04 -10.08 -25.28
N GLU A 615 -12.10 -10.45 -26.55
CA GLU A 615 -11.71 -9.58 -27.67
C GLU A 615 -12.91 -8.79 -28.21
N PRO A 616 -12.75 -7.57 -28.74
CA PRO A 616 -13.86 -6.82 -29.34
C PRO A 616 -14.58 -7.60 -30.46
N LEU A 617 -15.92 -7.56 -30.51
CA LEU A 617 -16.71 -8.15 -31.59
C LEU A 617 -16.69 -7.30 -32.87
N GLY A 618 -16.42 -6.00 -32.74
CA GLY A 618 -16.44 -5.06 -33.86
C GLY A 618 -17.85 -4.79 -34.38
N VAL A 619 -18.84 -4.78 -33.48
CA VAL A 619 -20.22 -4.44 -33.81
C VAL A 619 -20.36 -2.92 -33.88
N GLU A 620 -20.79 -2.40 -35.02
CA GLU A 620 -21.07 -0.98 -35.20
C GLU A 620 -22.47 -0.63 -34.69
N ALA A 621 -22.59 0.49 -33.97
CA ALA A 621 -23.86 0.96 -33.42
C ALA A 621 -23.94 2.50 -33.38
N ASP A 622 -25.15 3.05 -33.47
CA ASP A 622 -25.41 4.47 -33.19
C ASP A 622 -25.37 4.70 -31.66
N ARG A 623 -24.21 5.16 -31.18
CA ARG A 623 -23.91 5.35 -29.75
C ARG A 623 -24.76 6.45 -29.13
N ASP A 624 -24.95 7.55 -29.85
CA ASP A 624 -25.70 8.72 -29.37
C ASP A 624 -27.19 8.34 -29.23
N ALA A 625 -27.76 7.64 -30.22
CA ALA A 625 -29.14 7.17 -30.16
C ALA A 625 -29.37 6.14 -29.04
N GLY A 626 -28.44 5.21 -28.84
CA GLY A 626 -28.54 4.22 -27.77
C GLY A 626 -28.42 4.83 -26.38
N ALA A 627 -27.48 5.76 -26.19
CA ALA A 627 -27.35 6.53 -24.95
C ALA A 627 -28.64 7.33 -24.67
N ALA A 628 -29.17 8.04 -25.67
CA ALA A 628 -30.46 8.73 -25.58
C ALA A 628 -31.59 7.77 -25.18
N ALA A 629 -31.69 6.59 -25.81
CA ALA A 629 -32.71 5.59 -25.48
C ALA A 629 -32.63 5.11 -24.03
N MET A 630 -31.43 4.82 -23.51
CA MET A 630 -31.27 4.42 -22.11
C MET A 630 -31.55 5.58 -21.14
N SER A 631 -31.16 6.80 -21.51
CA SER A 631 -31.50 8.02 -20.80
C SER A 631 -33.03 8.20 -20.67
N VAL A 632 -33.79 7.91 -21.73
CA VAL A 632 -35.26 7.88 -21.71
C VAL A 632 -35.79 6.80 -20.76
N VAL A 633 -35.30 5.56 -20.86
CA VAL A 633 -35.74 4.45 -19.98
C VAL A 633 -35.51 4.81 -18.51
N GLY A 634 -34.33 5.31 -18.17
CA GLY A 634 -34.00 5.76 -16.82
C GLY A 634 -34.91 6.89 -16.32
N ALA A 635 -35.23 7.87 -17.17
CA ALA A 635 -36.15 8.95 -16.83
C ALA A 635 -37.57 8.44 -16.55
N LEU A 636 -38.10 7.55 -17.39
CA LEU A 636 -39.44 6.98 -17.22
C LEU A 636 -39.51 6.08 -15.98
N ARG A 637 -38.45 5.35 -15.63
CA ARG A 637 -38.41 4.58 -14.38
C ARG A 637 -38.46 5.47 -13.15
N ARG A 638 -37.67 6.56 -13.14
CA ARG A 638 -37.71 7.56 -12.06
C ARG A 638 -39.11 8.15 -11.94
N TYR A 639 -39.70 8.58 -13.06
CA TYR A 639 -41.06 9.09 -13.14
C TYR A 639 -42.09 8.16 -12.48
N LYS A 640 -42.04 6.87 -12.78
CA LYS A 640 -42.93 5.86 -12.18
C LYS A 640 -42.65 5.69 -10.68
N SER A 641 -41.39 5.56 -10.30
CA SER A 641 -40.99 5.36 -8.90
C SER A 641 -41.41 6.52 -7.99
N GLU A 642 -41.19 7.77 -8.43
CA GLU A 642 -41.56 8.97 -7.69
C GLU A 642 -43.07 9.09 -7.46
N ARG A 643 -43.87 8.52 -8.37
CA ARG A 643 -45.32 8.41 -8.26
C ARG A 643 -45.81 7.16 -7.54
N GLY A 644 -44.90 6.29 -7.08
CA GLY A 644 -45.24 5.00 -6.49
C GLY A 644 -45.93 4.03 -7.47
N LEU A 645 -45.76 4.24 -8.77
CA LEU A 645 -46.27 3.35 -9.81
C LEU A 645 -45.35 2.12 -9.96
N PRO A 646 -45.92 0.91 -10.08
CA PRO A 646 -45.17 -0.26 -10.52
C PRO A 646 -44.47 0.00 -11.87
N LEU A 647 -43.29 -0.59 -12.09
CA LEU A 647 -42.56 -0.41 -13.36
C LEU A 647 -43.35 -0.88 -14.58
N ASN A 648 -44.22 -1.88 -14.42
CA ASN A 648 -45.12 -2.37 -15.45
C ASN A 648 -46.45 -1.61 -15.57
N ALA A 649 -46.66 -0.51 -14.82
CA ALA A 649 -47.81 0.36 -15.02
C ALA A 649 -47.80 0.91 -16.45
N ALA A 650 -48.96 0.96 -17.12
CA ALA A 650 -49.03 1.52 -18.46
C ALA A 650 -48.88 3.05 -18.40
N LEU A 651 -48.15 3.64 -19.35
CA LEU A 651 -48.16 5.08 -19.61
C LEU A 651 -48.90 5.31 -20.94
N ASP A 652 -49.82 6.26 -21.00
CA ASP A 652 -50.67 6.42 -22.19
C ASP A 652 -49.87 6.87 -23.42
N ARG A 653 -49.14 7.98 -23.30
CA ARG A 653 -48.29 8.50 -24.39
C ARG A 653 -47.01 9.15 -23.88
N VAL A 654 -45.91 8.92 -24.57
CA VAL A 654 -44.61 9.54 -24.33
C VAL A 654 -44.05 10.10 -25.63
N GLU A 655 -43.60 11.35 -25.62
CA GLU A 655 -42.83 11.94 -26.72
C GLU A 655 -41.36 12.03 -26.32
N VAL A 656 -40.47 11.73 -27.25
CA VAL A 656 -39.02 11.75 -27.01
C VAL A 656 -38.29 12.49 -28.11
N PHE A 657 -37.24 13.20 -27.75
CA PHE A 657 -36.31 13.84 -28.66
C PHE A 657 -34.90 13.58 -28.15
N GLY A 658 -33.95 13.24 -29.04
CA GLY A 658 -32.56 12.96 -28.68
C GLY A 658 -31.68 12.98 -29.92
N GLU A 659 -30.37 12.88 -29.72
CA GLU A 659 -29.41 12.76 -30.82
C GLU A 659 -29.47 11.35 -31.46
N GLY A 660 -28.98 11.23 -32.70
CA GLY A 660 -28.98 9.98 -33.46
C GLY A 660 -30.36 9.49 -33.96
N ASP A 661 -30.43 8.25 -34.45
CA ASP A 661 -31.67 7.61 -34.90
C ASP A 661 -32.44 6.94 -33.75
N LEU A 662 -32.94 7.75 -32.80
CA LEU A 662 -33.72 7.27 -31.64
C LEU A 662 -34.99 6.50 -32.05
N ALA A 663 -35.51 6.72 -33.26
CA ALA A 663 -36.66 5.99 -33.79
C ALA A 663 -36.39 4.49 -33.91
N ALA A 664 -35.13 4.08 -34.15
CA ALA A 664 -34.76 2.68 -34.21
C ALA A 664 -34.84 1.95 -32.86
N TYR A 665 -34.86 2.67 -31.73
CA TYR A 665 -34.95 2.14 -30.37
C TYR A 665 -36.38 2.25 -29.78
N ALA A 666 -37.29 2.92 -30.48
CA ALA A 666 -38.61 3.31 -29.98
C ALA A 666 -39.45 2.11 -29.51
N ASP A 667 -39.43 1.00 -30.26
CA ASP A 667 -40.21 -0.19 -29.93
C ASP A 667 -39.75 -0.86 -28.62
N ASP A 668 -38.44 -0.84 -28.35
CA ASP A 668 -37.86 -1.44 -27.15
C ASP A 668 -38.13 -0.59 -25.91
N VAL A 669 -37.95 0.74 -26.02
CA VAL A 669 -38.30 1.69 -24.97
C VAL A 669 -39.81 1.58 -24.66
N ARG A 670 -40.65 1.51 -25.69
CA ARG A 670 -42.10 1.34 -25.53
C ARG A 670 -42.42 0.04 -24.79
N GLY A 671 -41.79 -1.06 -25.17
CA GLY A 671 -42.00 -2.38 -24.58
C GLY A 671 -41.61 -2.43 -23.11
N VAL A 672 -40.37 -2.05 -22.77
CA VAL A 672 -39.85 -2.16 -21.40
C VAL A 672 -40.53 -1.20 -20.43
N MET A 673 -40.92 -0.01 -20.91
CA MET A 673 -41.61 0.99 -20.10
C MET A 673 -43.14 0.91 -20.21
N ASN A 674 -43.70 -0.11 -20.87
CA ASN A 674 -45.13 -0.31 -21.06
C ASN A 674 -45.86 0.98 -21.49
N VAL A 675 -45.34 1.63 -22.53
CA VAL A 675 -45.91 2.86 -23.08
C VAL A 675 -46.92 2.49 -24.18
N GLY A 676 -48.11 3.09 -24.17
CA GLY A 676 -49.12 2.88 -25.20
C GLY A 676 -48.69 3.44 -26.56
N GLU A 677 -48.34 4.73 -26.59
CA GLU A 677 -47.82 5.43 -27.77
C GLU A 677 -46.49 6.11 -27.44
N LEU A 678 -45.41 5.70 -28.10
CA LEU A 678 -44.12 6.38 -28.03
C LEU A 678 -43.83 7.08 -29.36
N ALA A 679 -43.71 8.40 -29.33
CA ALA A 679 -43.47 9.23 -30.51
C ALA A 679 -42.09 9.88 -30.46
N VAL A 680 -41.26 9.67 -31.48
CA VAL A 680 -39.97 10.35 -31.63
C VAL A 680 -40.19 11.65 -32.39
N LEU A 681 -39.74 12.77 -31.84
CA LEU A 681 -39.89 14.10 -32.41
C LEU A 681 -38.73 14.42 -33.35
N ASP A 682 -39.01 15.08 -34.48
CA ASP A 682 -37.98 15.52 -35.43
C ASP A 682 -37.25 16.81 -34.98
N THR A 683 -37.82 17.55 -34.03
CA THR A 683 -37.31 18.84 -33.55
C THR A 683 -37.42 18.92 -32.04
N GLU A 684 -36.42 19.53 -31.41
CA GLU A 684 -36.43 19.75 -29.96
C GLU A 684 -37.71 20.50 -29.56
N PRO A 685 -38.48 19.99 -28.58
CA PRO A 685 -39.68 20.66 -28.11
C PRO A 685 -39.35 22.02 -27.48
N GLU A 686 -40.23 23.02 -27.67
CA GLU A 686 -40.04 24.34 -27.07
C GLU A 686 -40.21 24.26 -25.53
N VAL A 687 -39.09 24.44 -24.82
CA VAL A 687 -39.05 24.46 -23.36
C VAL A 687 -38.83 25.90 -22.88
N GLU A 688 -39.78 26.43 -22.12
CA GLU A 688 -39.70 27.77 -21.53
C GLU A 688 -39.10 27.70 -20.12
N SER A 689 -38.28 28.68 -19.76
CA SER A 689 -37.80 28.84 -18.39
C SER A 689 -38.80 29.66 -17.59
N VAL A 690 -39.51 29.03 -16.66
CA VAL A 690 -40.46 29.69 -15.77
C VAL A 690 -39.80 29.90 -14.41
N ILE A 691 -40.02 31.07 -13.81
CA ILE A 691 -39.55 31.33 -12.43
C ILE A 691 -40.49 30.56 -11.49
N THR A 692 -39.93 29.68 -10.67
CA THR A 692 -40.69 28.88 -9.69
C THR A 692 -40.57 29.41 -8.27
N GLY A 693 -39.57 30.23 -8.02
CA GLY A 693 -39.32 30.77 -6.70
C GLY A 693 -38.31 31.91 -6.75
N ILE A 694 -38.36 32.73 -5.72
CA ILE A 694 -37.37 33.76 -5.45
C ILE A 694 -36.89 33.50 -4.03
N ASP A 695 -35.64 33.08 -3.90
CA ASP A 695 -34.99 32.89 -2.61
C ASP A 695 -34.30 34.19 -2.21
N LEU A 696 -34.64 34.73 -1.04
CA LEU A 696 -34.08 35.99 -0.56
C LEU A 696 -32.82 35.73 0.26
N ASP A 697 -31.77 36.52 0.06
CA ASP A 697 -30.63 36.52 0.97
C ASP A 697 -31.01 37.26 2.25
N TYR A 698 -31.57 36.53 3.21
CA TYR A 698 -32.03 37.09 4.48
C TYR A 698 -30.93 37.75 5.31
N ALA A 699 -29.65 37.40 5.11
CA ALA A 699 -28.54 38.05 5.81
C ALA A 699 -28.33 39.49 5.33
N GLN A 700 -28.74 39.81 4.10
CA GLN A 700 -28.63 41.14 3.49
C GLN A 700 -29.97 41.87 3.43
N VAL A 701 -31.04 41.17 3.06
CA VAL A 701 -32.41 41.69 2.96
C VAL A 701 -32.95 42.09 4.34
N GLY A 702 -32.69 41.30 5.38
CA GLY A 702 -33.14 41.58 6.75
C GLY A 702 -32.66 42.94 7.28
N PRO A 703 -31.34 43.22 7.28
CA PRO A 703 -30.80 44.52 7.72
C PRO A 703 -31.22 45.72 6.87
N GLN A 704 -31.47 45.52 5.57
CA GLN A 704 -31.73 46.62 4.63
C GLN A 704 -33.20 47.01 4.55
N PHE A 705 -34.12 46.04 4.64
CA PHE A 705 -35.56 46.26 4.46
C PHE A 705 -36.36 46.09 5.76
N GLY A 706 -35.80 45.44 6.79
CA GLY A 706 -36.32 45.47 8.16
C GLY A 706 -37.80 45.12 8.29
N GLU A 707 -38.64 46.13 8.58
CA GLU A 707 -40.08 45.97 8.80
C GLU A 707 -40.86 45.61 7.50
N THR A 708 -40.32 45.87 6.30
CA THR A 708 -41.00 45.58 5.02
C THR A 708 -40.73 44.19 4.47
N VAL A 709 -39.83 43.40 5.09
CA VAL A 709 -39.53 42.02 4.66
C VAL A 709 -40.77 41.13 4.65
N GLY A 710 -41.65 41.26 5.65
CA GLY A 710 -42.89 40.49 5.70
C GLY A 710 -43.88 40.84 4.58
N ASP A 711 -43.86 42.09 4.09
CA ASP A 711 -44.67 42.51 2.94
C ASP A 711 -44.07 42.01 1.63
N ILE A 712 -42.74 41.98 1.51
CA ILE A 712 -42.00 41.38 0.39
C ILE A 712 -42.33 39.89 0.29
N GLU A 713 -42.22 39.13 1.39
CA GLU A 713 -42.56 37.71 1.42
C GLU A 713 -44.02 37.45 1.04
N ALA A 714 -44.94 38.28 1.55
CA ALA A 714 -46.36 38.15 1.24
C ALA A 714 -46.70 38.46 -0.22
N ALA A 715 -45.93 39.34 -0.88
CA ALA A 715 -46.07 39.66 -2.29
C ALA A 715 -45.44 38.57 -3.19
N LEU A 716 -44.25 38.08 -2.83
CA LEU A 716 -43.63 36.91 -3.49
C LEU A 716 -44.54 35.68 -3.44
N ALA A 717 -45.16 35.40 -2.29
CA ALA A 717 -46.09 34.29 -2.14
C ALA A 717 -47.40 34.43 -2.95
N ARG A 718 -47.65 35.60 -3.55
CA ARG A 718 -48.81 35.86 -4.43
C ARG A 718 -48.41 36.06 -5.89
N ASP A 719 -47.14 35.84 -6.23
CA ASP A 719 -46.55 36.15 -7.53
C ASP A 719 -46.74 37.62 -7.97
N ASP A 720 -46.79 38.55 -7.00
CA ASP A 720 -46.96 39.98 -7.22
C ASP A 720 -45.60 40.69 -7.23
N TYR A 721 -44.79 40.38 -8.23
CA TYR A 721 -43.46 40.93 -8.43
C TYR A 721 -43.10 41.01 -9.92
N GLU A 722 -42.14 41.86 -10.27
CA GLU A 722 -41.55 41.94 -11.61
C GLU A 722 -40.04 41.96 -11.51
N ILE A 723 -39.34 41.22 -12.39
CA ILE A 723 -37.89 41.31 -12.54
C ILE A 723 -37.57 42.09 -13.80
N VAL A 724 -36.92 43.24 -13.67
CA VAL A 724 -36.51 44.10 -14.79
C VAL A 724 -35.03 44.41 -14.66
N ASP A 725 -34.27 44.18 -15.73
CA ASP A 725 -32.81 44.44 -15.77
C ASP A 725 -31.99 43.80 -14.62
N GLY A 726 -32.48 42.68 -14.06
CA GLY A 726 -31.84 41.94 -12.98
C GLY A 726 -32.20 42.41 -11.57
N GLU A 727 -33.07 43.41 -11.43
CA GLU A 727 -33.60 43.87 -10.15
C GLU A 727 -35.01 43.29 -9.91
N LEU A 728 -35.29 42.90 -8.67
CA LEU A 728 -36.60 42.40 -8.25
C LEU A 728 -37.43 43.55 -7.68
N HIS A 729 -38.52 43.88 -8.35
CA HIS A 729 -39.51 44.85 -7.91
C HIS A 729 -40.68 44.12 -7.24
N VAL A 730 -40.84 44.30 -5.93
CA VAL A 730 -41.83 43.56 -5.14
C VAL A 730 -42.28 44.38 -3.93
N ALA A 731 -43.57 44.38 -3.63
CA ALA A 731 -44.18 45.13 -2.52
C ALA A 731 -43.83 46.65 -2.48
N GLY A 732 -43.47 47.25 -3.62
CA GLY A 732 -43.07 48.66 -3.72
C GLY A 732 -41.59 48.93 -3.44
N GLU A 733 -40.80 47.89 -3.18
CA GLU A 733 -39.35 47.92 -2.99
C GLU A 733 -38.62 47.37 -4.23
N THR A 734 -37.36 47.77 -4.41
CA THR A 734 -36.47 47.25 -5.45
C THR A 734 -35.27 46.58 -4.80
N LEU A 735 -35.08 45.29 -5.06
CA LEU A 735 -33.97 44.49 -4.58
C LEU A 735 -32.96 44.30 -5.72
N GLY A 736 -31.68 44.59 -5.46
CA GLY A 736 -30.59 44.31 -6.37
C GLY A 736 -30.36 42.81 -6.55
N ALA A 737 -29.73 42.42 -7.66
CA ALA A 737 -29.47 41.02 -8.02
C ALA A 737 -28.63 40.24 -6.98
N ASP A 738 -27.94 40.95 -6.09
CA ASP A 738 -27.14 40.41 -4.99
C ASP A 738 -27.97 40.03 -3.75
N LEU A 739 -29.25 40.39 -3.73
CA LEU A 739 -30.15 40.20 -2.58
C LEU A 739 -31.11 39.02 -2.73
N PHE A 740 -31.15 38.38 -3.90
CA PHE A 740 -32.04 37.27 -4.17
C PHE A 740 -31.48 36.33 -5.25
N ALA A 741 -31.88 35.07 -5.20
CA ALA A 741 -31.67 34.10 -6.26
C ALA A 741 -33.00 33.75 -6.91
N VAL A 742 -33.00 33.68 -8.25
CA VAL A 742 -34.19 33.25 -9.01
C VAL A 742 -34.10 31.75 -9.21
N GLU A 743 -35.05 31.02 -8.63
CA GLU A 743 -35.25 29.61 -8.94
C GLU A 743 -36.02 29.49 -10.25
N ARG A 744 -35.45 28.76 -11.21
CA ARG A 744 -36.04 28.56 -12.54
C ARG A 744 -36.29 27.09 -12.77
N GLU A 745 -37.49 26.78 -13.23
CA GLU A 745 -37.86 25.45 -13.72
C GLU A 745 -38.10 25.54 -15.23
N ARG A 746 -37.50 24.63 -15.97
CA ARG A 746 -37.77 24.45 -17.39
C ARG A 746 -39.11 23.72 -17.53
N ARG A 747 -40.11 24.35 -18.15
CA ARG A 747 -41.43 23.76 -18.42
C ARG A 747 -41.66 23.65 -19.91
N TYR A 748 -42.23 22.52 -20.32
CA TYR A 748 -42.73 22.35 -21.69
C TYR A 748 -43.98 23.22 -21.87
N SER A 749 -44.04 23.98 -22.96
CA SER A 749 -45.16 24.92 -23.22
C SER A 749 -46.45 24.23 -23.67
N GLY A 750 -46.39 22.94 -24.02
CA GLY A 750 -47.53 22.11 -24.40
C GLY A 750 -48.20 21.37 -23.23
N THR A 751 -49.12 20.46 -23.56
CA THR A 751 -49.75 19.56 -22.57
C THR A 751 -48.83 18.39 -22.29
N GLY A 752 -48.52 18.07 -21.03
CA GLY A 752 -47.67 16.94 -20.65
C GLY A 752 -46.60 17.34 -19.62
N GLU A 753 -45.91 16.37 -19.06
CA GLU A 753 -44.86 16.59 -18.07
C GLU A 753 -43.47 16.36 -18.67
N LEU A 754 -42.60 17.34 -18.49
CA LEU A 754 -41.26 17.34 -19.05
C LEU A 754 -40.27 16.63 -18.12
N LEU A 755 -39.59 15.62 -18.63
CA LEU A 755 -38.40 15.00 -18.03
C LEU A 755 -37.20 15.32 -18.92
N GLN A 756 -36.10 15.72 -18.30
CA GLN A 756 -34.85 16.05 -19.00
C GLN A 756 -33.74 15.14 -18.47
N PRO A 757 -33.63 13.90 -18.98
CA PRO A 757 -32.39 13.16 -18.86
C PRO A 757 -31.25 13.85 -19.62
N GLU A 758 -30.03 13.34 -19.47
CA GLU A 758 -28.81 13.97 -19.99
C GLU A 758 -28.81 14.06 -21.53
N ASP A 759 -29.23 12.99 -22.21
CA ASP A 759 -29.09 12.84 -23.66
C ASP A 759 -30.42 12.89 -24.43
N ALA A 760 -31.51 13.19 -23.73
CA ALA A 760 -32.84 13.23 -24.35
C ALA A 760 -33.79 14.21 -23.65
N VAL A 761 -34.84 14.60 -24.36
CA VAL A 761 -36.01 15.29 -23.83
C VAL A 761 -37.19 14.33 -23.89
N VAL A 762 -37.90 14.18 -22.78
CA VAL A 762 -39.03 13.26 -22.65
C VAL A 762 -40.25 14.02 -22.18
N ILE A 763 -41.39 13.84 -22.84
CA ILE A 763 -42.67 14.43 -22.44
C ILE A 763 -43.64 13.30 -22.16
N VAL A 764 -44.10 13.19 -20.92
CA VAL A 764 -45.07 12.17 -20.51
C VAL A 764 -46.47 12.76 -20.50
N HIS A 765 -47.39 12.12 -21.21
CA HIS A 765 -48.80 12.44 -21.24
C HIS A 765 -49.56 11.28 -20.57
N ASP A 766 -49.74 11.39 -19.26
CA ASP A 766 -50.42 10.39 -18.43
C ASP A 766 -51.52 11.15 -17.65
N GLU A 767 -52.80 10.82 -17.90
CA GLU A 767 -53.97 11.53 -17.30
C GLU A 767 -54.30 11.10 -15.86
#